data_AF-A0A8D9LWZ3-F1
#
_entry.id   AF-A0A8D9LWZ3-F1
#
_cell.length_a   1.000
_cell.length_b   1.000
_cell.length_c   1.000
_cell.angle_alpha   90.00
_cell.angle_beta   90.00
_cell.angle_gamma   90.00
#
_symmetry.space_group_name_H-M   'P 1'
#
loop_
_entity.id
_entity.type
_entity.pdbx_description
1 polymer ?
#
loop_
_entity_poly.entity_id
_entity_poly.type
_entity_poly.pdbx_seq_one_letter_code
_entity_poly.pdbx_strand_id
1 'polypeptide(L)'
;MATETSTQSYSEKWYWDDRYTNESDPFDWYQNYPSLSPLINLYVPHPTHRALVIGCGNSAFSEGMVDDGYGDVVNIDISSVVIDAMNKKYSDRPQLKYLKMDVRDMKAFQDASFDAVIDKGTLDSILCGSNSRQHSTQMLEEVWRVLKDKGVYILITYGAPNYRLRLFKESSCSWTTKLHVIDKSLTGQPLETPKWELTKPIPLDDEGSSVESAIGKSPDVHYIYVCIKVGTPWFDGVEGVTQCPILPGEIFTYQFVVDRPGTYMYHSHYGMQRESGLIGMIRVSPPSTEPEPFTYDYDRSLLLTDWYHKGMSEKATGLASIPFKWVGEPQSLMIQGRGRFNCTNNMMTPQRSEAEVCNTSHADCSRFVLMVIPGKTYRLRIGSLTSLSALSFQIEGHNLTVVEADGHYVEPFTVRNLFIYSGETYSVLLKADQNPSRNYWITTSIVSRPEKTPPATAVLKYHPNHPRKHPPTPASSNFRPEWNDTRHRLAQSVAIKARKGFAHAPPENSDKVIVLLNTQNKVNGYMRWSVNNVSYQHPTTPYLIALKHNLTNAFDWRFTPPERYDSKSYDIFAVPSNANATMSDGIYRLKFNSTVDVVLQNANTMSVNNSETHPWHLHGHDFWVLGYGEGKFNEMEDPKRYNLVDPIMKNTVAVQPYGWTALRFRADNPGVWSFHCHIESHFFMGMRIVFASGIDRVANLPSSIMGCGQTKRLV
;
A
#
# COMPACT_ATOMS: atom_id res chain seq x y z
N MET A 1 -13.92 -9.54 -62.20
CA MET A 1 -14.33 -8.85 -60.97
C MET A 1 -14.79 -9.91 -59.99
N ALA A 2 -13.91 -10.30 -59.08
CA ALA A 2 -14.26 -11.18 -57.96
C ALA A 2 -14.94 -10.32 -56.88
N THR A 3 -16.04 -10.82 -56.34
CA THR A 3 -16.85 -10.20 -55.29
C THR A 3 -16.07 -10.18 -53.97
N GLU A 4 -15.70 -9.00 -53.50
CA GLU A 4 -15.26 -8.76 -52.13
C GLU A 4 -16.41 -9.05 -51.16
N THR A 5 -16.21 -10.02 -50.28
CA THR A 5 -17.09 -10.33 -49.14
C THR A 5 -17.10 -9.15 -48.18
N SER A 6 -18.30 -8.66 -47.84
CA SER A 6 -18.46 -7.53 -46.93
C SER A 6 -17.89 -7.84 -45.55
N THR A 7 -16.96 -7.02 -45.08
CA THR A 7 -16.59 -6.95 -43.67
C THR A 7 -17.83 -6.54 -42.87
N GLN A 8 -18.34 -7.44 -42.03
CA GLN A 8 -19.53 -7.20 -41.22
C GLN A 8 -19.27 -6.01 -40.27
N SER A 9 -20.15 -5.01 -40.29
CA SER A 9 -19.98 -3.71 -39.59
C SER A 9 -20.24 -3.78 -38.08
N TYR A 10 -19.87 -4.88 -37.41
CA TYR A 10 -20.14 -5.14 -35.99
C TYR A 10 -19.46 -4.15 -35.03
N SER A 11 -18.43 -3.42 -35.48
CA SER A 11 -17.83 -2.35 -34.69
C SER A 11 -18.64 -1.07 -34.66
N GLU A 12 -19.65 -0.94 -35.54
CA GLU A 12 -20.34 0.32 -35.77
C GLU A 12 -21.65 0.40 -35.00
N LYS A 13 -21.87 1.53 -34.32
CA LYS A 13 -23.09 1.80 -33.56
C LYS A 13 -24.37 1.60 -34.39
N TRP A 14 -24.36 2.07 -35.64
CA TRP A 14 -25.55 2.04 -36.50
C TRP A 14 -26.00 0.61 -36.79
N TYR A 15 -25.07 -0.35 -36.87
CA TYR A 15 -25.38 -1.76 -37.10
C TYR A 15 -26.22 -2.32 -35.95
N TRP A 16 -25.81 -2.03 -34.71
CA TRP A 16 -26.52 -2.50 -33.52
C TRP A 16 -27.87 -1.82 -33.34
N ASP A 17 -27.97 -0.52 -33.60
CA ASP A 17 -29.27 0.17 -33.57
C ASP A 17 -30.26 -0.42 -34.58
N ASP A 18 -29.81 -0.69 -35.81
CA ASP A 18 -30.64 -1.32 -36.85
C ASP A 18 -31.05 -2.74 -36.44
N ARG A 19 -30.10 -3.55 -35.95
CA ARG A 19 -30.37 -4.91 -35.47
C ARG A 19 -31.44 -4.91 -34.37
N TYR A 20 -31.28 -4.11 -33.33
CA TYR A 20 -32.22 -4.10 -32.20
C TYR A 20 -33.57 -3.44 -32.55
N THR A 21 -33.63 -2.63 -33.60
CA THR A 21 -34.90 -2.10 -34.12
C THR A 21 -35.69 -3.18 -34.84
N ASN A 22 -35.02 -4.03 -35.62
CA ASN A 22 -35.66 -5.02 -36.48
C ASN A 22 -35.85 -6.38 -35.80
N GLU A 23 -34.99 -6.74 -34.85
CA GLU A 23 -35.00 -8.02 -34.13
C GLU A 23 -35.00 -7.78 -32.61
N SER A 24 -36.20 -7.76 -32.01
CA SER A 24 -36.35 -7.44 -30.59
C SER A 24 -36.22 -8.63 -29.62
N ASP A 25 -36.25 -9.86 -30.14
CA ASP A 25 -36.18 -11.07 -29.31
C ASP A 25 -34.80 -11.20 -28.63
N PRO A 26 -34.73 -11.68 -27.37
CA PRO A 26 -33.47 -11.92 -26.68
C PRO A 26 -32.56 -12.83 -27.48
N PHE A 27 -31.30 -12.44 -27.62
CA PHE A 27 -30.35 -13.18 -28.42
C PHE A 27 -29.00 -13.30 -27.73
N ASP A 28 -28.37 -14.47 -27.84
CA ASP A 28 -27.08 -14.76 -27.24
C ASP A 28 -26.15 -15.45 -28.26
N TRP A 29 -25.00 -14.82 -28.53
CA TRP A 29 -23.96 -15.38 -29.40
C TRP A 29 -23.06 -16.40 -28.71
N TYR A 30 -23.11 -16.41 -27.37
CA TYR A 30 -22.24 -17.21 -26.51
C TYR A 30 -23.11 -18.02 -25.54
N GLN A 31 -22.63 -18.22 -24.31
CA GLN A 31 -23.28 -19.02 -23.30
C GLN A 31 -24.25 -18.17 -22.47
N ASN A 32 -25.35 -18.80 -22.05
CA ASN A 32 -26.28 -18.20 -21.11
C ASN A 32 -25.67 -18.13 -19.69
N TYR A 33 -26.32 -17.36 -18.81
CA TYR A 33 -25.84 -17.19 -17.44
C TYR A 33 -25.77 -18.51 -16.65
N PRO A 34 -26.78 -19.40 -16.65
CA PRO A 34 -26.67 -20.69 -15.93
C PRO A 34 -25.42 -21.49 -16.27
N SER A 35 -25.05 -21.58 -17.56
CA SER A 35 -23.83 -22.25 -18.00
C SER A 35 -22.54 -21.59 -17.49
N LEU A 36 -22.53 -20.26 -17.33
CA LEU A 36 -21.36 -19.50 -16.89
C LEU A 36 -21.32 -19.25 -15.38
N SER A 37 -22.45 -19.35 -14.68
CA SER A 37 -22.59 -19.03 -13.26
C SER A 37 -21.55 -19.72 -12.36
N PRO A 38 -21.15 -21.00 -12.55
CA PRO A 38 -20.13 -21.60 -11.69
C PRO A 38 -18.77 -20.89 -11.80
N LEU A 39 -18.43 -20.36 -12.98
CA LEU A 39 -17.20 -19.60 -13.19
C LEU A 39 -17.34 -18.16 -12.70
N ILE A 40 -18.47 -17.51 -13.00
CA ILE A 40 -18.72 -16.13 -12.58
C ILE A 40 -18.70 -16.05 -11.05
N ASN A 41 -19.34 -16.99 -10.35
CA ASN A 41 -19.39 -17.04 -8.89
C ASN A 41 -18.02 -17.36 -8.26
N LEU A 42 -17.16 -18.07 -8.99
CA LEU A 42 -15.79 -18.36 -8.56
C LEU A 42 -14.91 -17.10 -8.53
N TYR A 43 -15.11 -16.17 -9.47
CA TYR A 43 -14.25 -15.00 -9.63
C TYR A 43 -14.90 -13.68 -9.20
N VAL A 44 -16.22 -13.63 -9.09
CA VAL A 44 -17.00 -12.45 -8.70
C VAL A 44 -17.95 -12.82 -7.57
N PRO A 45 -17.48 -12.99 -6.33
CA PRO A 45 -18.34 -13.44 -5.23
C PRO A 45 -19.39 -12.37 -4.86
N HIS A 46 -20.67 -12.74 -4.85
CA HIS A 46 -21.79 -11.85 -4.50
C HIS A 46 -22.11 -11.93 -2.99
N PRO A 47 -22.89 -10.99 -2.37
CA PRO A 47 -23.70 -9.91 -2.99
C PRO A 47 -23.01 -8.55 -3.09
N THR A 48 -21.83 -8.36 -2.50
CA THR A 48 -21.22 -7.02 -2.33
C THR A 48 -20.47 -6.49 -3.54
N HIS A 49 -20.18 -7.34 -4.52
CA HIS A 49 -19.37 -6.97 -5.68
C HIS A 49 -20.21 -6.21 -6.70
N ARG A 50 -19.69 -5.08 -7.15
CA ARG A 50 -20.29 -4.26 -8.21
C ARG A 50 -19.75 -4.72 -9.56
N ALA A 51 -20.64 -5.22 -10.40
CA ALA A 51 -20.28 -5.79 -11.71
C ALA A 51 -20.68 -4.85 -12.84
N LEU A 52 -19.81 -4.72 -13.84
CA LEU A 52 -20.07 -4.02 -15.09
C LEU A 52 -20.17 -5.03 -16.24
N VAL A 53 -21.31 -5.11 -16.91
CA VAL A 53 -21.49 -5.91 -18.13
C VAL A 53 -21.42 -4.97 -19.33
N ILE A 54 -20.40 -5.15 -20.16
CA ILE A 54 -20.12 -4.27 -21.31
C ILE A 54 -20.62 -4.87 -22.62
N GLY A 55 -21.25 -4.04 -23.46
CA GLY A 55 -21.99 -4.48 -24.65
C GLY A 55 -23.08 -5.49 -24.28
N CYS A 56 -23.92 -5.12 -23.31
CA CYS A 56 -24.86 -6.05 -22.69
C CYS A 56 -25.91 -6.60 -23.66
N GLY A 57 -26.20 -5.87 -24.75
CA GLY A 57 -27.28 -6.19 -25.67
C GLY A 57 -28.61 -6.41 -24.95
N ASN A 58 -29.42 -7.33 -25.49
CA ASN A 58 -30.72 -7.74 -24.94
C ASN A 58 -30.69 -9.17 -24.33
N SER A 59 -29.51 -9.71 -24.05
CA SER A 59 -29.38 -11.07 -23.49
C SER A 59 -29.80 -11.11 -22.02
N ALA A 60 -30.39 -12.23 -21.58
CA ALA A 60 -30.86 -12.40 -20.20
C ALA A 60 -29.74 -12.62 -19.15
N PHE A 61 -28.49 -12.35 -19.53
CA PHE A 61 -27.31 -12.67 -18.71
C PHE A 61 -27.31 -11.91 -17.37
N SER A 62 -27.50 -10.60 -17.44
CA SER A 62 -27.46 -9.71 -16.26
C SER A 62 -28.64 -9.92 -15.32
N GLU A 63 -29.79 -10.30 -15.87
CA GLU A 63 -30.96 -10.68 -15.07
C GLU A 63 -30.68 -11.95 -14.28
N GLY A 64 -30.07 -12.95 -14.93
CA GLY A 64 -29.61 -14.16 -14.26
C GLY A 64 -28.64 -13.89 -13.12
N MET A 65 -27.71 -12.93 -13.29
CA MET A 65 -26.84 -12.48 -12.19
C MET A 65 -27.64 -11.92 -11.02
N VAL A 66 -28.61 -11.04 -11.26
CA VAL A 66 -29.42 -10.48 -10.17
C VAL A 66 -30.25 -11.58 -9.49
N ASP A 67 -30.78 -12.54 -10.26
CA ASP A 67 -31.51 -13.69 -9.72
C ASP A 67 -30.63 -14.60 -8.83
N ASP A 68 -29.32 -14.66 -9.11
CA ASP A 68 -28.33 -15.40 -8.31
C ASP A 68 -27.82 -14.60 -7.08
N GLY A 69 -28.30 -13.36 -6.90
CA GLY A 69 -28.06 -12.57 -5.69
C GLY A 69 -27.03 -11.45 -5.82
N TYR A 70 -26.67 -11.05 -7.04
CA TYR A 70 -25.82 -9.87 -7.28
C TYR A 70 -26.60 -8.57 -7.02
N GLY A 71 -26.06 -7.70 -6.15
CA GLY A 71 -26.77 -6.50 -5.67
C GLY A 71 -26.64 -5.25 -6.55
N ASP A 72 -25.59 -5.14 -7.37
CA ASP A 72 -25.35 -4.00 -8.26
C ASP A 72 -24.73 -4.45 -9.59
N VAL A 73 -25.57 -4.58 -10.61
CA VAL A 73 -25.18 -4.98 -11.97
C VAL A 73 -25.45 -3.82 -12.93
N VAL A 74 -24.36 -3.15 -13.32
CA VAL A 74 -24.39 -2.05 -14.28
C VAL A 74 -24.17 -2.62 -15.68
N ASN A 75 -24.99 -2.20 -16.62
CA ASN A 75 -25.00 -2.66 -17.99
C ASN A 75 -24.75 -1.46 -18.90
N ILE A 76 -23.82 -1.60 -19.84
CA ILE A 76 -23.60 -0.58 -20.86
C ILE A 76 -23.67 -1.16 -22.27
N ASP A 77 -24.16 -0.35 -23.20
CA ASP A 77 -24.16 -0.64 -24.62
C ASP A 77 -24.06 0.66 -25.42
N ILE A 78 -23.47 0.58 -26.60
CA ILE A 78 -23.35 1.73 -27.52
C ILE A 78 -24.68 2.07 -28.18
N SER A 79 -25.57 1.07 -28.31
CA SER A 79 -26.90 1.23 -28.91
C SER A 79 -27.88 1.85 -27.91
N SER A 80 -28.49 2.97 -28.31
CA SER A 80 -29.58 3.57 -27.51
C SER A 80 -30.84 2.72 -27.56
N VAL A 81 -31.09 2.04 -28.68
CA VAL A 81 -32.32 1.27 -28.91
C VAL A 81 -32.45 0.16 -27.87
N VAL A 82 -31.38 -0.62 -27.66
CA VAL A 82 -31.41 -1.71 -26.68
C VAL A 82 -31.44 -1.20 -25.25
N ILE A 83 -30.71 -0.14 -24.94
CA ILE A 83 -30.69 0.44 -23.59
C ILE A 83 -32.08 0.96 -23.21
N ASP A 84 -32.78 1.63 -24.11
CA ASP A 84 -34.14 2.12 -23.86
C ASP A 84 -35.12 0.95 -23.68
N ALA A 85 -34.99 -0.10 -24.50
CA ALA A 85 -35.81 -1.31 -24.39
C ALA A 85 -35.59 -2.03 -23.04
N MET A 86 -34.33 -2.21 -22.63
CA MET A 86 -33.98 -2.92 -21.39
C MET A 86 -34.34 -2.11 -20.14
N ASN A 87 -34.14 -0.80 -20.15
CA ASN A 87 -34.60 0.09 -19.07
C ASN A 87 -36.12 0.01 -18.90
N LYS A 88 -36.89 -0.04 -20.00
CA LYS A 88 -38.35 -0.22 -19.93
C LYS A 88 -38.73 -1.59 -19.39
N LYS A 89 -38.06 -2.65 -19.87
CA LYS A 89 -38.35 -4.05 -19.52
C LYS A 89 -38.09 -4.35 -18.04
N TYR A 90 -37.02 -3.79 -17.47
CA TYR A 90 -36.58 -4.06 -16.09
C TYR A 90 -36.68 -2.84 -15.17
N SER A 91 -37.63 -1.94 -15.45
CA SER A 91 -37.87 -0.73 -14.66
C SER A 91 -38.24 -1.00 -13.19
N ASP A 92 -38.68 -2.22 -12.87
CA ASP A 92 -39.03 -2.71 -11.54
C ASP A 92 -37.84 -3.37 -10.80
N ARG A 93 -36.67 -3.52 -11.43
CA ARG A 93 -35.47 -4.16 -10.86
C ARG A 93 -34.35 -3.15 -10.59
N PRO A 94 -34.28 -2.53 -9.39
CA PRO A 94 -33.31 -1.47 -9.08
C PRO A 94 -31.83 -1.93 -9.07
N GLN A 95 -31.58 -3.24 -8.98
CA GLN A 95 -30.24 -3.84 -9.06
C GLN A 95 -29.67 -3.77 -10.49
N LEU A 96 -30.53 -3.67 -11.51
CA LEU A 96 -30.14 -3.58 -12.91
C LEU A 96 -30.15 -2.11 -13.35
N LYS A 97 -28.99 -1.63 -13.82
CA LYS A 97 -28.85 -0.27 -14.36
C LYS A 97 -28.38 -0.35 -15.79
N TYR A 98 -29.14 0.18 -16.76
CA TYR A 98 -28.75 0.19 -18.17
C TYR A 98 -28.40 1.61 -18.62
N LEU A 99 -27.17 1.80 -19.10
CA LEU A 99 -26.64 3.10 -19.49
C LEU A 99 -26.10 3.05 -20.92
N LYS A 100 -26.49 4.01 -21.75
CA LYS A 100 -25.92 4.17 -23.08
C LYS A 100 -24.50 4.70 -22.93
N MET A 101 -23.50 3.93 -23.37
CA MET A 101 -22.10 4.30 -23.23
C MET A 101 -21.24 3.57 -24.26
N ASP A 102 -20.21 4.25 -24.76
CA ASP A 102 -19.17 3.61 -25.55
C ASP A 102 -18.12 3.03 -24.60
N VAL A 103 -17.82 1.74 -24.71
CA VAL A 103 -16.84 1.07 -23.83
C VAL A 103 -15.42 1.64 -23.99
N ARG A 104 -15.13 2.34 -25.09
CA ARG A 104 -13.86 3.03 -25.33
C ARG A 104 -13.76 4.39 -24.64
N ASP A 105 -14.88 4.90 -24.10
CA ASP A 105 -14.93 6.13 -23.31
C ASP A 105 -15.95 6.00 -22.18
N MET A 106 -15.49 5.46 -21.05
CA MET A 106 -16.25 5.25 -19.82
C MET A 106 -15.96 6.31 -18.76
N LYS A 107 -15.56 7.53 -19.12
CA LYS A 107 -15.20 8.61 -18.18
C LYS A 107 -16.31 9.03 -17.22
N ALA A 108 -17.57 8.69 -17.52
CA ALA A 108 -18.67 8.88 -16.60
C ALA A 108 -18.57 7.99 -15.34
N PHE A 109 -17.80 6.89 -15.43
CA PHE A 109 -17.45 6.06 -14.28
C PHE A 109 -16.14 6.51 -13.64
N GLN A 110 -16.12 6.49 -12.32
CA GLN A 110 -14.90 6.70 -11.54
C GLN A 110 -13.91 5.56 -11.77
N ASP A 111 -12.62 5.89 -11.67
CA ASP A 111 -11.55 4.90 -11.60
C ASP A 111 -11.79 3.95 -10.44
N ALA A 112 -11.41 2.67 -10.58
CA ALA A 112 -11.53 1.66 -9.53
C ALA A 112 -12.95 1.56 -8.92
N SER A 113 -14.00 1.66 -9.73
CA SER A 113 -15.39 1.66 -9.26
C SER A 113 -16.13 0.34 -9.43
N PHE A 114 -15.51 -0.66 -10.07
CA PHE A 114 -16.08 -2.00 -10.28
C PHE A 114 -15.15 -3.10 -9.79
N ASP A 115 -15.73 -4.12 -9.17
CA ASP A 115 -14.98 -5.32 -8.75
C ASP A 115 -14.80 -6.31 -9.90
N ALA A 116 -15.73 -6.30 -10.86
CA ALA A 116 -15.65 -7.11 -12.06
C ALA A 116 -16.18 -6.39 -13.30
N VAL A 117 -15.58 -6.68 -14.45
CA VAL A 117 -16.06 -6.32 -15.78
C VAL A 117 -16.26 -7.60 -16.57
N ILE A 118 -17.46 -7.80 -17.12
CA ILE A 118 -17.83 -8.98 -17.90
C ILE A 118 -18.05 -8.55 -19.34
N ASP A 119 -17.28 -9.15 -20.25
CA ASP A 119 -17.39 -8.99 -21.70
C ASP A 119 -17.85 -10.31 -22.33
N LYS A 120 -19.02 -10.25 -22.97
CA LYS A 120 -19.59 -11.37 -23.72
C LYS A 120 -19.70 -11.04 -25.22
N GLY A 121 -18.56 -10.80 -25.86
CA GLY A 121 -18.43 -10.62 -27.32
C GLY A 121 -18.24 -9.19 -27.81
N THR A 122 -18.12 -8.23 -26.89
CA THR A 122 -17.91 -6.81 -27.19
C THR A 122 -16.53 -6.58 -27.78
N LEU A 123 -15.48 -7.16 -27.18
CA LEU A 123 -14.13 -7.11 -27.77
C LEU A 123 -14.09 -7.79 -29.14
N ASP A 124 -14.82 -8.89 -29.33
CA ASP A 124 -14.91 -9.58 -30.63
C ASP A 124 -15.53 -8.65 -31.69
N SER A 125 -16.61 -7.95 -31.34
CA SER A 125 -17.28 -6.99 -32.22
C SER A 125 -16.39 -5.79 -32.59
N ILE A 126 -15.64 -5.24 -31.64
CA ILE A 126 -14.68 -4.15 -31.90
C ILE A 126 -13.58 -4.60 -32.85
N LEU A 127 -13.14 -5.85 -32.73
CA LEU A 127 -12.04 -6.38 -33.55
C LEU A 127 -12.44 -6.64 -35.01
N CYS A 128 -13.73 -6.68 -35.34
CA CYS A 128 -14.24 -6.74 -36.71
C CYS A 128 -14.11 -5.41 -37.47
N GLY A 129 -13.86 -4.30 -36.77
CA GLY A 129 -13.85 -2.95 -37.33
C GLY A 129 -12.53 -2.48 -37.92
N SER A 130 -12.60 -1.32 -38.59
CA SER A 130 -11.39 -0.55 -38.92
C SER A 130 -10.73 -0.01 -37.63
N ASN A 131 -9.40 0.14 -37.63
CA ASN A 131 -8.60 0.53 -36.45
C ASN A 131 -8.81 -0.37 -35.22
N SER A 132 -9.18 -1.63 -35.43
CA SER A 132 -9.47 -2.63 -34.38
C SER A 132 -8.42 -2.70 -33.29
N ARG A 133 -7.12 -2.63 -33.62
CA ARG A 133 -6.03 -2.62 -32.63
C ARG A 133 -6.09 -1.40 -31.70
N GLN A 134 -6.25 -0.21 -32.26
CA GLN A 134 -6.34 1.02 -31.45
C GLN A 134 -7.60 1.01 -30.56
N HIS A 135 -8.75 0.62 -31.13
CA HIS A 135 -10.01 0.58 -30.40
C HIS A 135 -10.03 -0.49 -29.31
N SER A 136 -9.42 -1.65 -29.55
CA SER A 136 -9.28 -2.68 -28.51
C SER A 136 -8.34 -2.26 -27.39
N THR A 137 -7.22 -1.57 -27.70
CA THR A 137 -6.36 -0.97 -26.67
C THR A 137 -7.12 0.04 -25.82
N GLN A 138 -7.85 0.98 -26.44
CA GLN A 138 -8.65 1.98 -25.71
C GLN A 138 -9.70 1.34 -24.80
N MET A 139 -10.42 0.33 -25.29
CA MET A 139 -11.35 -0.44 -24.49
C MET A 139 -10.66 -1.11 -23.30
N LEU A 140 -9.55 -1.81 -23.52
CA LEU A 140 -8.84 -2.52 -22.45
C LEU A 140 -8.28 -1.57 -21.40
N GLU A 141 -7.82 -0.38 -21.80
CA GLU A 141 -7.38 0.69 -20.89
C GLU A 141 -8.53 1.22 -20.03
N GLU A 142 -9.70 1.47 -20.61
CA GLU A 142 -10.88 1.88 -19.87
C GLU A 142 -11.37 0.77 -18.93
N VAL A 143 -11.39 -0.48 -19.37
CA VAL A 143 -11.72 -1.65 -18.52
C VAL A 143 -10.75 -1.76 -17.35
N TRP A 144 -9.45 -1.63 -17.59
CA TRP A 144 -8.44 -1.67 -16.53
C TRP A 144 -8.57 -0.50 -15.55
N ARG A 145 -8.89 0.70 -16.05
CA ARG A 145 -9.10 1.91 -15.25
C ARG A 145 -10.29 1.78 -14.31
N VAL A 146 -11.44 1.30 -14.80
CA VAL A 146 -12.67 1.21 -13.99
C VAL A 146 -12.63 0.04 -13.00
N LEU A 147 -11.75 -0.96 -13.22
CA LEU A 147 -11.54 -2.06 -12.28
C LEU A 147 -10.76 -1.62 -11.04
N LYS A 148 -11.27 -2.02 -9.88
CA LYS A 148 -10.52 -1.99 -8.62
C LYS A 148 -9.26 -2.83 -8.71
N ASP A 149 -8.31 -2.56 -7.83
CA ASP A 149 -7.14 -3.44 -7.70
C ASP A 149 -7.58 -4.85 -7.34
N LYS A 150 -6.97 -5.85 -7.98
CA LYS A 150 -7.40 -7.27 -7.99
C LYS A 150 -8.77 -7.52 -8.62
N GLY A 151 -9.42 -6.50 -9.17
CA GLY A 151 -10.65 -6.62 -9.94
C GLY A 151 -10.44 -7.49 -11.17
N VAL A 152 -11.52 -8.14 -11.61
CA VAL A 152 -11.45 -9.17 -12.64
C VAL A 152 -12.15 -8.72 -13.92
N TYR A 153 -11.45 -8.83 -15.03
CA TYR A 153 -12.03 -8.75 -16.37
C TYR A 153 -12.27 -10.17 -16.88
N ILE A 154 -13.53 -10.52 -17.14
CA ILE A 154 -13.92 -11.83 -17.66
C ILE A 154 -14.36 -11.65 -19.11
N LEU A 155 -13.56 -12.15 -20.04
CA LEU A 155 -13.84 -12.12 -21.48
C LEU A 155 -14.27 -13.49 -21.97
N ILE A 156 -15.51 -13.59 -22.47
CA ILE A 156 -16.05 -14.75 -23.19
C ILE A 156 -15.94 -14.45 -24.69
N THR A 157 -15.19 -15.27 -25.43
CA THR A 157 -14.77 -14.96 -26.80
C THR A 157 -14.56 -16.20 -27.66
N TYR A 158 -14.67 -16.03 -28.99
CA TYR A 158 -14.21 -17.03 -29.97
C TYR A 158 -12.70 -16.96 -30.24
N GLY A 159 -12.03 -15.90 -29.75
CA GLY A 159 -10.62 -15.64 -30.02
C GLY A 159 -9.68 -16.62 -29.31
N ALA A 160 -8.87 -17.31 -30.09
CA ALA A 160 -7.87 -18.24 -29.58
C ALA A 160 -6.70 -17.52 -28.83
N PRO A 161 -6.01 -18.22 -27.91
CA PRO A 161 -5.01 -17.62 -27.01
C PRO A 161 -3.87 -16.90 -27.72
N ASN A 162 -3.37 -17.46 -28.81
CA ASN A 162 -2.31 -16.87 -29.64
C ASN A 162 -2.64 -15.46 -30.18
N TYR A 163 -3.93 -15.11 -30.30
CA TYR A 163 -4.37 -13.77 -30.69
C TYR A 163 -4.74 -12.90 -29.49
N ARG A 164 -5.51 -13.45 -28.53
CA ARG A 164 -6.04 -12.67 -27.39
C ARG A 164 -4.95 -12.26 -26.39
N LEU A 165 -3.99 -13.14 -26.11
CA LEU A 165 -2.90 -12.84 -25.18
C LEU A 165 -2.00 -11.71 -25.69
N ARG A 166 -1.83 -11.57 -27.01
CA ARG A 166 -1.09 -10.46 -27.60
C ARG A 166 -1.73 -9.12 -27.29
N LEU A 167 -3.06 -9.02 -27.37
CA LEU A 167 -3.77 -7.78 -27.04
C LEU A 167 -3.58 -7.38 -25.58
N PHE A 168 -3.68 -8.34 -24.66
CA PHE A 168 -3.46 -8.09 -23.23
C PHE A 168 -2.01 -7.69 -22.93
N LYS A 169 -1.02 -8.28 -23.63
CA LYS A 169 0.40 -7.94 -23.49
C LYS A 169 0.78 -6.59 -24.10
N GLU A 170 0.17 -6.22 -25.23
CA GLU A 170 0.47 -4.98 -25.95
C GLU A 170 -0.21 -3.76 -25.32
N SER A 171 -1.30 -3.97 -24.57
CA SER A 171 -1.91 -2.92 -23.77
C SER A 171 -0.96 -2.44 -22.66
N SER A 172 -1.06 -1.18 -22.26
CA SER A 172 -0.38 -0.62 -21.09
C SER A 172 -0.85 -1.25 -19.76
N CYS A 173 -1.84 -2.14 -19.82
CA CYS A 173 -2.55 -2.74 -18.70
C CYS A 173 -1.86 -4.01 -18.22
N SER A 174 -1.59 -4.08 -16.91
CA SER A 174 -0.98 -5.26 -16.29
C SER A 174 -2.05 -6.27 -15.83
N TRP A 175 -2.04 -7.45 -16.44
CA TRP A 175 -2.97 -8.54 -16.17
C TRP A 175 -2.26 -9.83 -15.74
N THR A 176 -2.84 -10.56 -14.78
CA THR A 176 -2.63 -12.00 -14.64
C THR A 176 -3.79 -12.70 -15.32
N THR A 177 -3.52 -13.49 -16.36
CA THR A 177 -4.58 -14.13 -17.16
C THR A 177 -4.68 -15.61 -16.84
N LYS A 178 -5.90 -16.08 -16.58
CA LYS A 178 -6.25 -17.50 -16.55
C LYS A 178 -7.16 -17.84 -17.72
N LEU A 179 -6.92 -18.98 -18.35
CA LEU A 179 -7.79 -19.48 -19.42
C LEU A 179 -8.71 -20.58 -18.90
N HIS A 180 -9.99 -20.43 -19.16
CA HIS A 180 -11.01 -21.46 -19.01
C HIS A 180 -11.64 -21.73 -20.37
N VAL A 181 -12.27 -22.89 -20.53
CA VAL A 181 -12.97 -23.26 -21.76
C VAL A 181 -14.31 -23.89 -21.41
N ILE A 182 -15.29 -23.68 -22.30
CA ILE A 182 -16.61 -24.30 -22.21
C ILE A 182 -17.03 -24.79 -23.59
N ASP A 183 -17.61 -25.98 -23.66
CA ASP A 183 -18.08 -26.56 -24.93
C ASP A 183 -19.20 -25.69 -25.52
N LYS A 184 -19.21 -25.53 -26.85
CA LYS A 184 -20.30 -24.84 -27.55
C LYS A 184 -21.53 -25.75 -27.58
N SER A 185 -22.51 -25.51 -26.71
CA SER A 185 -23.78 -26.24 -26.75
C SER A 185 -24.71 -25.60 -27.80
N LEU A 186 -25.12 -26.37 -28.80
CA LEU A 186 -26.04 -25.93 -29.87
C LEU A 186 -27.52 -25.86 -29.42
N THR A 187 -27.86 -26.37 -28.25
CA THR A 187 -29.27 -26.55 -27.80
C THR A 187 -29.63 -25.80 -26.52
N GLY A 188 -28.71 -25.03 -25.94
CA GLY A 188 -28.96 -24.27 -24.71
C GLY A 188 -29.17 -25.13 -23.45
N GLN A 189 -29.04 -26.45 -23.56
CA GLN A 189 -29.07 -27.39 -22.43
C GLN A 189 -27.65 -27.77 -22.00
N PRO A 190 -27.39 -27.94 -20.69
CA PRO A 190 -26.12 -28.47 -20.19
C PRO A 190 -25.86 -29.87 -20.77
N LEU A 191 -24.63 -30.12 -21.24
CA LEU A 191 -24.19 -31.48 -21.58
C LEU A 191 -24.22 -32.34 -20.31
N GLU A 192 -24.82 -33.54 -20.36
CA GLU A 192 -24.88 -34.48 -19.22
C GLU A 192 -23.48 -34.85 -18.70
N THR A 193 -22.46 -34.79 -19.55
CA THR A 193 -21.04 -34.88 -19.19
C THR A 193 -20.24 -33.85 -20.00
N PRO A 194 -19.91 -32.68 -19.43
CA PRO A 194 -19.07 -31.68 -20.11
C PRO A 194 -17.66 -32.23 -20.33
N LYS A 195 -17.07 -31.93 -21.48
CA LYS A 195 -15.71 -32.42 -21.82
C LYS A 195 -14.64 -31.74 -20.97
N TRP A 196 -14.94 -30.53 -20.50
CA TRP A 196 -14.03 -29.69 -19.72
C TRP A 196 -14.68 -29.26 -18.41
N GLU A 197 -13.89 -29.27 -17.34
CA GLU A 197 -14.30 -28.75 -16.04
C GLU A 197 -14.16 -27.22 -16.04
N LEU A 198 -15.29 -26.51 -16.20
CA LEU A 198 -15.32 -25.05 -16.36
C LEU A 198 -14.54 -24.30 -15.27
N THR A 199 -14.65 -24.70 -14.01
CA THR A 199 -14.02 -24.03 -12.86
C THR A 199 -12.51 -24.27 -12.76
N LYS A 200 -11.96 -25.17 -13.57
CA LYS A 200 -10.53 -25.52 -13.57
C LYS A 200 -9.82 -24.87 -14.76
N PRO A 201 -8.81 -24.01 -14.53
CA PRO A 201 -8.12 -23.34 -15.62
C PRO A 201 -7.27 -24.31 -16.44
N ILE A 202 -7.23 -24.09 -17.75
CA ILE A 202 -6.32 -24.74 -18.68
C ILE A 202 -4.92 -24.15 -18.50
N PRO A 203 -3.84 -24.96 -18.46
CA PRO A 203 -2.47 -24.46 -18.47
C PRO A 203 -2.25 -23.48 -19.63
N LEU A 204 -1.66 -22.33 -19.29
CA LEU A 204 -1.47 -21.22 -20.20
C LEU A 204 -0.04 -20.70 -20.02
N ASP A 205 0.75 -20.77 -21.08
CA ASP A 205 2.05 -20.13 -21.20
C ASP A 205 1.91 -18.77 -21.88
N ASP A 206 2.97 -17.98 -21.85
CA ASP A 206 2.94 -16.59 -22.32
C ASP A 206 2.50 -16.49 -23.80
N GLU A 207 2.86 -17.46 -24.64
CA GLU A 207 2.53 -17.48 -26.07
C GLU A 207 1.22 -18.21 -26.39
N GLY A 208 0.58 -18.83 -25.39
CA GLY A 208 -0.64 -19.61 -25.55
C GLY A 208 -0.48 -20.90 -26.36
N SER A 209 0.75 -21.31 -26.69
CA SER A 209 1.06 -22.50 -27.48
C SER A 209 0.85 -23.79 -26.68
N SER A 210 0.96 -23.73 -25.36
CA SER A 210 0.60 -24.83 -24.45
C SER A 210 -0.87 -25.26 -24.55
N VAL A 211 -1.76 -24.37 -24.99
CA VAL A 211 -3.21 -24.64 -25.05
C VAL A 211 -3.54 -25.65 -26.14
N GLU A 212 -2.93 -25.56 -27.32
CA GLU A 212 -3.14 -26.56 -28.38
C GLU A 212 -2.75 -27.98 -27.92
N SER A 213 -1.71 -28.08 -27.08
CA SER A 213 -1.29 -29.35 -26.50
C SER A 213 -2.26 -29.87 -25.45
N ALA A 214 -2.94 -28.98 -24.71
CA ALA A 214 -3.87 -29.34 -23.65
C ALA A 214 -5.26 -29.72 -24.17
N ILE A 215 -5.79 -28.99 -25.15
CA ILE A 215 -7.19 -29.15 -25.61
C ILE A 215 -7.34 -29.52 -27.10
N GLY A 216 -6.23 -29.69 -27.81
CA GLY A 216 -6.19 -30.04 -29.24
C GLY A 216 -6.19 -28.82 -30.16
N LYS A 217 -5.96 -29.05 -31.46
CA LYS A 217 -6.03 -28.01 -32.49
C LYS A 217 -7.48 -27.71 -32.86
N SER A 218 -7.84 -26.43 -32.89
CA SER A 218 -9.18 -25.92 -33.24
C SER A 218 -10.34 -26.58 -32.46
N PRO A 219 -10.30 -26.52 -31.12
CA PRO A 219 -11.37 -27.08 -30.28
C PRO A 219 -12.69 -26.33 -30.48
N ASP A 220 -13.81 -27.04 -30.44
CA ASP A 220 -15.13 -26.43 -30.56
C ASP A 220 -15.64 -25.90 -29.20
N VAL A 221 -14.98 -24.86 -28.71
CA VAL A 221 -15.21 -24.27 -27.39
C VAL A 221 -15.36 -22.75 -27.48
N HIS A 222 -15.99 -22.13 -26.48
CA HIS A 222 -15.76 -20.73 -26.16
C HIS A 222 -14.57 -20.62 -25.21
N TYR A 223 -13.68 -19.67 -25.49
CA TYR A 223 -12.58 -19.34 -24.59
C TYR A 223 -13.06 -18.31 -23.57
N ILE A 224 -12.68 -18.51 -22.31
CA ILE A 224 -12.98 -17.57 -21.24
C ILE A 224 -11.67 -17.13 -20.60
N TYR A 225 -11.28 -15.88 -20.85
CA TYR A 225 -10.10 -15.29 -20.23
C TYR A 225 -10.53 -14.55 -18.98
N VAL A 226 -9.97 -14.94 -17.85
CA VAL A 226 -10.11 -14.22 -16.58
C VAL A 226 -8.82 -13.45 -16.34
N CYS A 227 -8.85 -12.15 -16.64
CA CYS A 227 -7.74 -11.23 -16.49
C CYS A 227 -7.87 -10.47 -15.16
N ILE A 228 -6.95 -10.71 -14.25
CA ILE A 228 -6.95 -10.10 -12.91
C ILE A 228 -6.01 -8.89 -12.96
N LYS A 229 -6.51 -7.71 -12.57
CA LYS A 229 -5.69 -6.50 -12.47
C LYS A 229 -4.55 -6.70 -11.48
N VAL A 230 -3.31 -6.55 -11.93
CA VAL A 230 -2.10 -6.72 -11.09
C VAL A 230 -1.57 -5.36 -10.65
N GLY A 231 -1.09 -5.28 -9.42
CA GLY A 231 -0.37 -4.11 -8.92
C GLY A 231 0.98 -3.91 -9.62
N THR A 232 1.71 -2.88 -9.20
CA THR A 232 2.98 -2.46 -9.83
C THR A 232 4.17 -2.58 -8.87
N PRO A 233 4.56 -3.79 -8.44
CA PRO A 233 5.62 -3.99 -7.42
C PRO A 233 6.98 -3.42 -7.85
N TRP A 234 7.26 -3.31 -9.15
CA TRP A 234 8.49 -2.72 -9.66
C TRP A 234 8.61 -1.20 -9.45
N PHE A 235 7.53 -0.53 -9.03
CA PHE A 235 7.51 0.90 -8.71
C PHE A 235 7.55 1.20 -7.20
N ASP A 236 7.83 0.20 -6.36
CA ASP A 236 8.01 0.38 -4.91
C ASP A 236 9.26 1.22 -4.55
N GLY A 237 10.24 1.34 -5.44
CA GLY A 237 11.37 2.27 -5.24
C GLY A 237 12.50 1.76 -4.34
N VAL A 238 12.48 0.47 -3.98
CA VAL A 238 13.44 -0.11 -3.03
C VAL A 238 14.61 -0.75 -3.76
N GLU A 239 15.78 -0.15 -3.60
CA GLU A 239 17.01 -0.63 -4.23
C GLU A 239 17.40 -2.03 -3.69
N GLY A 240 17.91 -2.88 -4.59
CA GLY A 240 18.24 -4.28 -4.28
C GLY A 240 17.01 -5.17 -4.06
N VAL A 241 15.79 -4.64 -4.07
CA VAL A 241 14.57 -5.44 -3.90
C VAL A 241 13.69 -5.40 -5.14
N THR A 242 13.16 -4.23 -5.49
CA THR A 242 12.20 -4.13 -6.60
C THR A 242 12.85 -3.62 -7.87
N GLN A 243 13.90 -2.82 -7.77
CA GLN A 243 14.59 -2.23 -8.92
C GLN A 243 16.08 -1.98 -8.68
N CYS A 244 16.81 -1.77 -9.78
CA CYS A 244 18.12 -1.14 -9.77
C CYS A 244 18.02 0.35 -9.44
N PRO A 245 19.10 0.96 -8.89
CA PRO A 245 19.13 2.40 -8.65
C PRO A 245 19.11 3.17 -9.97
N ILE A 246 18.42 4.31 -9.98
CA ILE A 246 18.41 5.25 -11.11
C ILE A 246 19.76 5.98 -11.14
N LEU A 247 20.50 5.88 -12.25
CA LEU A 247 21.84 6.46 -12.34
C LEU A 247 21.80 7.96 -12.69
N PRO A 248 22.85 8.73 -12.38
CA PRO A 248 22.94 10.13 -12.78
C PRO A 248 22.76 10.33 -14.29
N GLY A 249 21.80 11.18 -14.66
CA GLY A 249 21.48 11.48 -16.07
C GLY A 249 20.36 10.63 -16.66
N GLU A 250 19.90 9.58 -15.97
CA GLU A 250 18.76 8.75 -16.40
C GLU A 250 17.42 9.37 -16.01
N ILE A 251 16.37 8.97 -16.74
CA ILE A 251 14.99 9.32 -16.46
C ILE A 251 14.22 8.03 -16.16
N PHE A 252 13.53 8.01 -15.04
CA PHE A 252 12.66 6.91 -14.64
C PHE A 252 11.31 7.47 -14.19
N THR A 253 10.22 6.89 -14.68
CA THR A 253 8.85 7.33 -14.36
C THR A 253 8.18 6.26 -13.49
N TYR A 254 7.82 6.64 -12.26
CA TYR A 254 6.98 5.83 -11.39
C TYR A 254 5.50 6.00 -11.79
N GLN A 255 4.78 4.89 -11.97
CA GLN A 255 3.34 4.90 -12.25
C GLN A 255 2.63 3.92 -11.32
N PHE A 256 1.85 4.42 -10.38
CA PHE A 256 1.16 3.59 -9.40
C PHE A 256 -0.23 4.16 -9.11
N VAL A 257 -1.08 3.32 -8.54
CA VAL A 257 -2.43 3.69 -8.12
C VAL A 257 -2.39 4.08 -6.64
N VAL A 258 -3.07 5.17 -6.30
CA VAL A 258 -3.41 5.49 -4.91
C VAL A 258 -4.81 4.95 -4.64
N ASP A 259 -4.91 3.93 -3.79
CA ASP A 259 -6.11 3.12 -3.60
C ASP A 259 -7.07 3.70 -2.54
N ARG A 260 -6.57 4.49 -1.59
CA ARG A 260 -7.37 5.08 -0.51
C ARG A 260 -7.01 6.53 -0.19
N PRO A 261 -8.02 7.36 0.19
CA PRO A 261 -7.77 8.67 0.75
C PRO A 261 -7.02 8.57 2.08
N GLY A 262 -6.18 9.56 2.36
CA GLY A 262 -5.34 9.50 3.54
C GLY A 262 -4.12 10.40 3.47
N THR A 263 -3.28 10.26 4.48
CA THR A 263 -2.03 10.97 4.65
C THR A 263 -0.87 10.01 4.42
N TYR A 264 -0.09 10.27 3.40
CA TYR A 264 1.06 9.45 3.01
C TYR A 264 2.32 10.29 2.88
N MET A 265 3.42 9.63 2.59
CA MET A 265 4.75 10.22 2.48
C MET A 265 5.51 9.57 1.33
N TYR A 266 6.51 10.28 0.80
CA TYR A 266 7.55 9.68 -0.02
C TYR A 266 8.91 9.97 0.59
N HIS A 267 9.86 9.06 0.41
CA HIS A 267 11.26 9.28 0.78
C HIS A 267 12.19 8.41 -0.07
N SER A 268 13.47 8.79 -0.16
CA SER A 268 14.48 7.91 -0.78
C SER A 268 14.59 6.59 -0.03
N HIS A 269 14.79 5.50 -0.77
CA HIS A 269 15.09 4.16 -0.24
C HIS A 269 16.42 3.62 -0.79
N TYR A 270 17.39 4.52 -0.94
CA TYR A 270 18.75 4.21 -1.36
C TYR A 270 19.75 4.62 -0.28
N GLY A 271 20.50 3.65 0.25
CA GLY A 271 21.52 3.88 1.29
C GLY A 271 20.92 4.59 2.51
N MET A 272 21.44 5.79 2.82
CA MET A 272 20.93 6.67 3.89
C MET A 272 20.45 8.03 3.36
N GLN A 273 20.01 8.08 2.09
CA GLN A 273 19.72 9.34 1.39
C GLN A 273 18.55 10.13 1.98
N ARG A 274 17.56 9.47 2.60
CA ARG A 274 16.41 10.20 3.15
C ARG A 274 16.83 11.18 4.26
N GLU A 275 17.86 10.84 5.04
CA GLU A 275 18.40 11.71 6.09
C GLU A 275 19.02 12.99 5.51
N SER A 276 19.33 13.01 4.21
CA SER A 276 19.84 14.19 3.50
C SER A 276 18.72 15.08 2.96
N GLY A 277 17.44 14.74 3.23
CA GLY A 277 16.29 15.59 2.92
C GLY A 277 15.50 15.20 1.67
N LEU A 278 15.73 14.04 1.05
CA LEU A 278 14.91 13.57 -0.07
C LEU A 278 13.63 12.92 0.44
N ILE A 279 12.66 13.76 0.82
CA ILE A 279 11.43 13.41 1.53
C ILE A 279 10.26 14.34 1.16
N GLY A 280 9.03 13.91 1.43
CA GLY A 280 7.86 14.78 1.35
C GLY A 280 6.55 14.10 1.74
N MET A 281 5.46 14.88 1.75
CA MET A 281 4.10 14.41 2.07
C MET A 281 3.30 14.20 0.78
N ILE A 282 2.48 13.15 0.74
CA ILE A 282 1.46 12.92 -0.28
C ILE A 282 0.10 12.99 0.40
N ARG A 283 -0.78 13.83 -0.12
CA ARG A 283 -2.17 13.92 0.34
C ARG A 283 -3.08 13.31 -0.71
N VAL A 284 -3.81 12.27 -0.34
CA VAL A 284 -4.87 11.71 -1.18
C VAL A 284 -6.19 12.15 -0.57
N SER A 285 -6.95 12.92 -1.35
CA SER A 285 -8.30 13.35 -0.93
C SER A 285 -9.31 12.29 -1.32
N PRO A 286 -10.43 12.16 -0.59
CA PRO A 286 -11.51 11.27 -1.02
C PRO A 286 -12.08 11.75 -2.36
N PRO A 287 -12.75 10.85 -3.10
CA PRO A 287 -13.51 11.23 -4.29
C PRO A 287 -14.49 12.36 -3.99
N SER A 288 -14.76 13.23 -4.97
CA SER A 288 -15.69 14.36 -4.78
C SER A 288 -17.12 13.95 -4.40
N THR A 289 -17.47 12.68 -4.61
CA THR A 289 -18.77 12.09 -4.27
C THR A 289 -18.84 11.58 -2.83
N GLU A 290 -17.72 11.44 -2.13
CA GLU A 290 -17.64 10.86 -0.79
C GLU A 290 -17.07 11.87 0.21
N PRO A 291 -17.87 12.31 1.20
CA PRO A 291 -17.34 13.16 2.24
C PRO A 291 -16.47 12.38 3.22
N GLU A 292 -15.48 13.05 3.80
CA GLU A 292 -14.77 12.54 4.98
C GLU A 292 -15.77 12.24 6.11
N PRO A 293 -15.53 11.20 6.94
CA PRO A 293 -16.46 10.82 8.00
C PRO A 293 -16.41 11.77 9.22
N PHE A 294 -15.77 12.93 9.08
CA PHE A 294 -15.65 13.97 10.10
C PHE A 294 -15.58 15.34 9.41
N THR A 295 -15.95 16.39 10.14
CA THR A 295 -16.02 17.76 9.61
C THR A 295 -14.85 18.61 10.04
N TYR A 296 -14.33 19.43 9.12
CA TYR A 296 -13.32 20.44 9.39
C TYR A 296 -13.51 21.64 8.44
N ASP A 297 -13.01 22.82 8.83
CA ASP A 297 -13.03 24.01 7.99
C ASP A 297 -11.80 24.07 7.06
N TYR A 298 -10.65 23.56 7.52
CA TYR A 298 -9.38 23.63 6.79
C TYR A 298 -8.54 22.36 6.97
N ASP A 299 -7.80 21.99 5.92
CA ASP A 299 -6.87 20.85 5.90
C ASP A 299 -5.42 21.36 5.74
N ARG A 300 -4.48 20.90 6.58
CA ARG A 300 -3.08 21.32 6.61
C ARG A 300 -2.17 20.13 6.88
N SER A 301 -0.98 20.12 6.27
CA SER A 301 0.05 19.12 6.53
C SER A 301 1.15 19.65 7.44
N LEU A 302 1.78 18.75 8.21
CA LEU A 302 2.95 18.95 9.05
C LEU A 302 3.88 17.75 8.91
N LEU A 303 5.08 17.97 8.40
CA LEU A 303 6.13 16.94 8.36
C LEU A 303 7.11 17.16 9.51
N LEU A 304 7.35 16.11 10.29
CA LEU A 304 8.29 16.06 11.40
C LEU A 304 9.54 15.28 10.99
N THR A 305 10.71 15.85 11.25
CA THR A 305 12.00 15.24 10.94
C THR A 305 13.05 15.59 11.98
N ASP A 306 14.21 14.94 11.89
CA ASP A 306 15.41 15.29 12.63
C ASP A 306 16.56 15.56 11.66
N TRP A 307 17.60 16.25 12.13
CA TRP A 307 18.70 16.71 11.30
C TRP A 307 20.05 16.48 11.96
N TYR A 308 20.99 15.99 11.16
CA TYR A 308 22.39 15.81 11.51
C TYR A 308 23.24 16.78 10.70
N HIS A 309 24.28 17.34 11.34
CA HIS A 309 25.25 18.18 10.62
C HIS A 309 26.27 17.35 9.83
N LYS A 310 26.49 16.10 10.25
CA LYS A 310 27.34 15.15 9.53
C LYS A 310 26.60 14.61 8.31
N GLY A 311 27.29 14.57 7.18
CA GLY A 311 26.74 14.02 5.93
C GLY A 311 26.43 12.53 6.02
N MET A 312 25.54 12.04 5.16
CA MET A 312 25.14 10.62 5.16
C MET A 312 26.34 9.67 4.99
N SER A 313 27.32 10.01 4.14
CA SER A 313 28.47 9.15 3.85
C SER A 313 29.40 9.00 5.04
N GLU A 314 29.58 10.05 5.84
CA GLU A 314 30.37 9.98 7.08
C GLU A 314 29.69 9.06 8.09
N LYS A 315 28.38 9.21 8.27
CA LYS A 315 27.57 8.37 9.15
C LYS A 315 27.57 6.91 8.73
N ALA A 316 27.30 6.62 7.45
CA ALA A 316 27.33 5.27 6.89
C ALA A 316 28.71 4.62 7.06
N THR A 317 29.79 5.38 6.81
CA THR A 317 31.17 4.89 7.03
C THR A 317 31.42 4.56 8.50
N GLY A 318 30.95 5.39 9.43
CA GLY A 318 31.08 5.14 10.87
C GLY A 318 30.30 3.91 11.34
N LEU A 319 29.09 3.70 10.83
CA LEU A 319 28.28 2.52 11.13
C LEU A 319 28.91 1.24 10.56
N ALA A 320 29.61 1.34 9.43
CA ALA A 320 30.30 0.23 8.76
C ALA A 320 31.76 0.02 9.22
N SER A 321 32.30 0.82 10.16
CA SER A 321 33.72 0.74 10.53
C SER A 321 34.01 -0.19 11.72
N ILE A 322 35.26 -0.63 11.82
CA ILE A 322 35.87 -1.20 13.02
C ILE A 322 37.04 -0.28 13.42
N PRO A 323 37.00 0.39 14.59
CA PRO A 323 35.93 0.37 15.59
C PRO A 323 34.64 1.04 15.08
N PHE A 324 33.50 0.54 15.57
CA PHE A 324 32.18 1.08 15.27
C PHE A 324 32.04 2.53 15.77
N LYS A 325 31.42 3.39 14.96
CA LYS A 325 31.11 4.78 15.33
C LYS A 325 29.62 5.04 15.14
N TRP A 326 28.91 5.21 16.26
CA TRP A 326 27.49 5.57 16.25
C TRP A 326 27.25 6.97 15.66
N VAL A 327 26.11 7.16 15.02
CA VAL A 327 25.70 8.45 14.42
C VAL A 327 25.46 9.56 15.45
N GLY A 328 25.24 9.20 16.72
CA GLY A 328 24.90 10.12 17.79
C GLY A 328 23.42 10.46 17.82
N GLU A 329 23.05 11.46 18.61
CA GLU A 329 21.71 12.06 18.58
C GLU A 329 21.70 13.19 17.54
N PRO A 330 20.54 13.47 16.90
CA PRO A 330 20.44 14.55 15.93
C PRO A 330 20.71 15.90 16.61
N GLN A 331 21.27 16.85 15.87
CA GLN A 331 21.54 18.19 16.38
C GLN A 331 20.26 19.04 16.48
N SER A 332 19.26 18.74 15.65
CA SER A 332 18.00 19.48 15.64
C SER A 332 16.83 18.61 15.27
N LEU A 333 15.70 18.80 15.95
CA LEU A 333 14.40 18.42 15.41
C LEU A 333 13.90 19.51 14.45
N MET A 334 13.03 19.14 13.52
CA MET A 334 12.46 20.05 12.54
C MET A 334 10.95 19.88 12.41
N ILE A 335 10.25 21.00 12.27
CA ILE A 335 8.84 21.05 11.88
C ILE A 335 8.78 21.77 10.54
N GLN A 336 8.28 21.09 9.50
CA GLN A 336 8.24 21.61 8.13
C GLN A 336 9.61 22.11 7.63
N GLY A 337 10.64 21.29 7.85
CA GLY A 337 12.02 21.58 7.42
C GLY A 337 12.72 22.69 8.20
N ARG A 338 12.14 23.17 9.31
CA ARG A 338 12.67 24.29 10.10
C ARG A 338 13.03 23.82 11.50
N GLY A 339 14.30 23.96 11.85
CA GLY A 339 14.88 23.62 13.16
C GLY A 339 15.76 24.74 13.70
N ARG A 340 16.33 24.54 14.89
CA ARG A 340 17.26 25.49 15.52
C ARG A 340 18.36 24.75 16.23
N PHE A 341 19.57 25.31 16.15
CA PHE A 341 20.75 24.78 16.80
C PHE A 341 21.52 25.91 17.50
N ASN A 342 21.96 25.65 18.73
CA ASN A 342 22.85 26.51 19.52
C ASN A 342 22.43 27.99 19.65
N CYS A 343 21.13 28.28 19.68
CA CYS A 343 20.64 29.66 19.83
C CYS A 343 19.33 29.74 20.61
N THR A 344 19.09 30.86 21.30
CA THR A 344 17.84 31.13 22.04
C THR A 344 17.18 32.44 21.59
N ASN A 345 15.89 32.60 21.91
CA ASN A 345 15.15 33.86 21.68
C ASN A 345 15.08 34.73 22.93
N ASN A 346 15.70 34.32 24.03
CA ASN A 346 15.44 34.91 25.33
C ASN A 346 16.53 35.91 25.69
N MET A 347 16.23 37.20 25.60
CA MET A 347 17.07 38.25 26.22
C MET A 347 16.92 38.30 27.75
N MET A 348 16.13 37.40 28.37
CA MET A 348 15.73 37.48 29.78
C MET A 348 16.05 36.23 30.62
N THR A 349 17.08 35.44 30.25
CA THR A 349 17.65 34.43 31.17
C THR A 349 18.96 34.94 31.76
N PRO A 350 19.01 35.38 33.03
CA PRO A 350 20.20 35.91 33.68
C PRO A 350 21.13 34.81 34.22
N GLN A 351 21.23 33.66 33.53
CA GLN A 351 22.08 32.56 33.94
C GLN A 351 22.83 32.01 32.73
N ARG A 352 24.17 32.14 32.80
CA ARG A 352 25.18 31.70 31.84
C ARG A 352 24.76 30.46 31.02
N SER A 353 24.38 30.67 29.77
CA SER A 353 24.48 29.66 28.72
C SER A 353 25.07 30.34 27.49
N GLU A 354 26.13 29.78 26.91
CA GLU A 354 26.86 30.25 25.71
C GLU A 354 26.01 30.30 24.42
N ALA A 355 24.69 30.19 24.50
CA ALA A 355 23.81 30.16 23.34
C ALA A 355 23.52 31.58 22.83
N GLU A 356 23.89 31.85 21.58
CA GLU A 356 23.67 33.12 20.90
C GLU A 356 22.17 33.43 20.67
N VAL A 357 21.83 34.70 20.45
CA VAL A 357 20.46 35.06 20.04
C VAL A 357 20.23 34.57 18.60
N CYS A 358 19.17 33.80 18.37
CA CYS A 358 18.89 33.27 17.04
C CYS A 358 18.72 34.42 16.02
N ASN A 359 19.56 34.45 14.98
CA ASN A 359 19.38 35.38 13.86
C ASN A 359 18.15 35.00 13.02
N THR A 360 16.99 35.54 13.39
CA THR A 360 15.72 35.30 12.68
C THR A 360 15.53 36.17 11.44
N SER A 361 16.57 36.90 11.00
CA SER A 361 16.53 37.75 9.82
C SER A 361 16.51 36.91 8.53
N HIS A 362 17.10 35.71 8.56
CA HIS A 362 17.01 34.74 7.47
C HIS A 362 15.72 33.93 7.56
N ALA A 363 15.00 33.87 6.44
CA ALA A 363 13.75 33.14 6.33
C ALA A 363 13.92 31.67 6.73
N ASP A 364 15.04 31.02 6.40
CA ASP A 364 15.25 29.58 6.63
C ASP A 364 15.44 29.21 8.12
N CYS A 365 15.94 30.13 8.94
CA CYS A 365 16.11 29.95 10.38
C CYS A 365 14.88 30.44 11.20
N SER A 366 13.87 30.97 10.52
CA SER A 366 12.61 31.37 11.15
C SER A 366 11.75 30.14 11.46
N ARG A 367 10.98 30.22 12.56
CA ARG A 367 10.07 29.13 12.93
C ARG A 367 8.95 29.01 11.91
N PHE A 368 8.49 27.78 11.70
CA PHE A 368 7.24 27.55 11.00
C PHE A 368 6.08 28.25 11.74
N VAL A 369 5.18 28.89 10.99
CA VAL A 369 3.99 29.55 11.52
C VAL A 369 2.75 28.95 10.87
N LEU A 370 1.91 28.30 11.67
CA LEU A 370 0.61 27.80 11.24
C LEU A 370 -0.47 28.83 11.58
N MET A 371 -1.02 29.50 10.58
CA MET A 371 -2.10 30.46 10.79
C MET A 371 -3.45 29.76 10.95
N VAL A 372 -4.20 30.13 11.99
CA VAL A 372 -5.56 29.67 12.27
C VAL A 372 -6.53 30.83 12.50
N ILE A 373 -7.79 30.62 12.16
CA ILE A 373 -8.89 31.55 12.41
C ILE A 373 -9.60 31.10 13.69
N PRO A 374 -9.85 32.00 14.66
CA PRO A 374 -10.57 31.67 15.89
C PRO A 374 -11.92 30.99 15.60
N GLY A 375 -12.26 29.97 16.40
CA GLY A 375 -13.49 29.21 16.30
C GLY A 375 -13.55 28.19 15.16
N LYS A 376 -12.54 28.10 14.29
CA LYS A 376 -12.47 27.14 13.18
C LYS A 376 -11.81 25.82 13.58
N THR A 377 -12.19 24.74 12.91
CA THR A 377 -11.66 23.39 13.09
C THR A 377 -10.69 23.05 11.95
N TYR A 378 -9.51 22.55 12.29
CA TYR A 378 -8.46 22.19 11.34
C TYR A 378 -8.20 20.69 11.39
N ARG A 379 -8.14 20.02 10.24
CA ARG A 379 -7.47 18.73 10.10
C ARG A 379 -5.99 18.97 9.92
N LEU A 380 -5.17 18.47 10.84
CA LEU A 380 -3.73 18.48 10.75
C LEU A 380 -3.24 17.07 10.39
N ARG A 381 -2.66 16.93 9.21
CA ARG A 381 -2.03 15.72 8.68
C ARG A 381 -0.56 15.70 9.09
N ILE A 382 -0.22 14.87 10.06
CA ILE A 382 1.10 14.82 10.69
C ILE A 382 1.81 13.56 10.20
N GLY A 383 2.95 13.71 9.53
CA GLY A 383 3.82 12.62 9.13
C GLY A 383 5.18 12.70 9.81
N SER A 384 5.83 11.57 10.05
CA SER A 384 7.17 11.51 10.62
C SER A 384 8.13 10.75 9.71
N LEU A 385 9.16 11.45 9.24
CA LEU A 385 10.29 10.87 8.50
C LEU A 385 11.61 11.10 9.24
N THR A 386 11.57 10.99 10.58
CA THR A 386 12.77 11.07 11.41
C THR A 386 13.75 9.95 11.07
N SER A 387 15.04 10.27 11.09
CA SER A 387 16.14 9.34 10.87
C SER A 387 16.30 8.38 12.05
N LEU A 388 16.16 8.92 13.28
CA LEU A 388 16.33 8.18 14.54
C LEU A 388 15.19 8.44 15.53
N SER A 389 14.71 9.68 15.62
CA SER A 389 13.92 10.13 16.77
C SER A 389 12.49 9.59 16.78
N ALA A 390 12.05 9.04 17.92
CA ALA A 390 10.62 8.92 18.22
C ALA A 390 10.15 10.24 18.85
N LEU A 391 8.96 10.70 18.48
CA LEU A 391 8.53 12.06 18.81
C LEU A 391 7.23 12.09 19.63
N SER A 392 7.11 13.12 20.46
CA SER A 392 5.86 13.58 21.03
C SER A 392 5.51 14.95 20.45
N PHE A 393 4.34 15.08 19.83
CA PHE A 393 3.83 16.32 19.24
C PHE A 393 2.67 16.90 20.05
N GLN A 394 2.71 18.20 20.31
CA GLN A 394 1.64 18.91 21.02
C GLN A 394 1.47 20.36 20.59
N ILE A 395 0.31 20.91 20.93
CA ILE A 395 -0.03 22.32 20.75
C ILE A 395 -0.48 22.88 22.09
N GLU A 396 0.20 23.92 22.58
CA GLU A 396 -0.05 24.54 23.87
C GLU A 396 -1.53 24.94 24.01
N GLY A 397 -2.18 24.45 25.07
CA GLY A 397 -3.57 24.77 25.40
C GLY A 397 -4.61 24.08 24.52
N HIS A 398 -4.22 23.21 23.58
CA HIS A 398 -5.14 22.55 22.66
C HIS A 398 -5.06 21.04 22.78
N ASN A 399 -6.23 20.41 22.86
CA ASN A 399 -6.35 18.97 22.69
C ASN A 399 -6.40 18.62 21.20
N LEU A 400 -5.91 17.41 20.85
CA LEU A 400 -5.89 16.88 19.50
C LEU A 400 -6.79 15.65 19.44
N THR A 401 -7.79 15.65 18.57
CA THR A 401 -8.65 14.47 18.36
C THR A 401 -8.12 13.66 17.18
N VAL A 402 -7.55 12.48 17.42
CA VAL A 402 -7.02 11.59 16.38
C VAL A 402 -8.20 11.00 15.59
N VAL A 403 -8.14 11.03 14.26
CA VAL A 403 -9.23 10.56 13.38
C VAL A 403 -8.75 9.69 12.21
N GLU A 404 -7.44 9.64 11.96
CA GLU A 404 -6.80 8.78 10.94
C GLU A 404 -5.43 8.34 11.46
N ALA A 405 -5.02 7.12 11.13
CA ALA A 405 -3.66 6.61 11.28
C ALA A 405 -3.28 5.82 10.02
N ASP A 406 -2.14 6.13 9.40
CA ASP A 406 -1.60 5.40 8.24
C ASP A 406 -2.59 5.23 7.07
N GLY A 407 -3.42 6.26 6.80
CA GLY A 407 -4.45 6.20 5.75
C GLY A 407 -5.75 5.47 6.14
N HIS A 408 -5.86 4.97 7.36
CA HIS A 408 -7.06 4.31 7.89
C HIS A 408 -7.78 5.17 8.91
N TYR A 409 -9.11 5.23 8.84
CA TYR A 409 -9.91 5.96 9.82
C TYR A 409 -9.93 5.24 11.16
N VAL A 410 -9.73 5.99 12.24
CA VAL A 410 -9.75 5.46 13.61
C VAL A 410 -11.01 5.92 14.33
N GLU A 411 -11.45 5.16 15.34
CA GLU A 411 -12.45 5.72 16.26
C GLU A 411 -11.86 6.94 16.97
N PRO A 412 -12.53 8.11 16.94
CA PRO A 412 -11.93 9.32 17.46
C PRO A 412 -11.61 9.23 18.95
N PHE A 413 -10.37 9.54 19.30
CA PHE A 413 -9.93 9.68 20.68
C PHE A 413 -9.05 10.93 20.83
N THR A 414 -9.07 11.52 22.02
CA THR A 414 -8.39 12.79 22.28
C THR A 414 -7.08 12.58 23.01
N VAL A 415 -6.04 13.23 22.53
CA VAL A 415 -4.71 13.26 23.15
C VAL A 415 -4.25 14.70 23.38
N ARG A 416 -3.41 14.89 24.40
CA ARG A 416 -2.65 16.15 24.58
C ARG A 416 -1.32 16.10 23.84
N ASN A 417 -0.67 14.94 23.90
CA ASN A 417 0.56 14.63 23.21
C ASN A 417 0.29 13.48 22.25
N LEU A 418 0.51 13.72 20.95
CA LEU A 418 0.51 12.67 19.95
C LEU A 418 1.91 12.05 19.90
N PHE A 419 2.03 10.79 20.30
CA PHE A 419 3.25 10.02 20.08
C PHE A 419 3.27 9.52 18.64
N ILE A 420 4.38 9.75 17.94
CA ILE A 420 4.53 9.39 16.53
C ILE A 420 5.96 8.87 16.28
N TYR A 421 6.05 7.74 15.59
CA TYR A 421 7.31 7.10 15.24
C TYR A 421 7.64 7.32 13.76
N SER A 422 8.91 7.15 13.38
CA SER A 422 9.31 7.23 11.97
C SER A 422 8.51 6.25 11.11
N GLY A 423 7.99 6.72 9.98
CA GLY A 423 7.16 5.95 9.04
C GLY A 423 5.66 6.11 9.29
N GLU A 424 5.23 6.54 10.48
CA GLU A 424 3.81 6.70 10.78
C GLU A 424 3.23 8.03 10.27
N THR A 425 1.94 8.02 9.95
CA THR A 425 1.14 9.21 9.70
C THR A 425 -0.13 9.22 10.55
N TYR A 426 -0.58 10.41 10.93
CA TYR A 426 -1.86 10.60 11.62
C TYR A 426 -2.57 11.84 11.09
N SER A 427 -3.91 11.81 11.06
CA SER A 427 -4.71 13.04 11.05
C SER A 427 -5.30 13.31 12.42
N VAL A 428 -5.17 14.56 12.86
CA VAL A 428 -5.81 15.04 14.09
C VAL A 428 -6.69 16.26 13.81
N LEU A 429 -7.81 16.38 14.52
CA LEU A 429 -8.63 17.58 14.54
C LEU A 429 -8.18 18.51 15.65
N LEU A 430 -7.97 19.77 15.30
CA LEU A 430 -7.64 20.87 16.19
C LEU A 430 -8.75 21.92 16.12
N LYS A 431 -9.37 22.25 17.26
CA LYS A 431 -10.29 23.39 17.36
C LYS A 431 -9.53 24.64 17.82
N ALA A 432 -9.61 25.74 17.08
CA ALA A 432 -9.00 27.01 17.47
C ALA A 432 -9.89 27.79 18.46
N ASP A 433 -10.14 27.21 19.64
CA ASP A 433 -11.08 27.71 20.66
C ASP A 433 -10.42 28.48 21.82
N GLN A 434 -9.09 28.59 21.81
CA GLN A 434 -8.36 29.30 22.86
C GLN A 434 -8.43 30.83 22.67
N ASN A 435 -7.97 31.58 23.67
CA ASN A 435 -7.99 33.06 23.65
C ASN A 435 -7.38 33.61 22.34
N PRO A 436 -8.17 34.32 21.51
CA PRO A 436 -7.73 34.76 20.19
C PRO A 436 -6.73 35.92 20.21
N SER A 437 -6.59 36.59 21.35
CA SER A 437 -5.65 37.72 21.51
C SER A 437 -4.18 37.31 21.60
N ARG A 438 -3.85 36.01 21.67
CA ARG A 438 -2.47 35.53 21.75
C ARG A 438 -2.21 34.37 20.78
N ASN A 439 -0.93 34.07 20.60
CA ASN A 439 -0.46 32.91 19.85
C ASN A 439 -0.04 31.80 20.82
N TYR A 440 0.13 30.59 20.28
CA TYR A 440 0.42 29.37 21.04
C TYR A 440 1.62 28.63 20.45
N TRP A 441 2.34 27.89 21.28
CA TRP A 441 3.44 27.04 20.81
C TRP A 441 2.94 25.73 20.21
N ILE A 442 3.53 25.34 19.08
CA ILE A 442 3.56 23.96 18.60
C ILE A 442 4.93 23.41 18.98
N THR A 443 4.97 22.24 19.63
CA THR A 443 6.23 21.65 20.13
C THR A 443 6.31 20.18 19.75
N THR A 444 7.50 19.76 19.32
CA THR A 444 7.85 18.34 19.21
C THR A 444 9.14 18.05 19.97
N SER A 445 9.16 16.97 20.74
CA SER A 445 10.29 16.54 21.58
C SER A 445 10.59 15.06 21.40
N ILE A 446 11.83 14.66 21.67
CA ILE A 446 12.24 13.25 21.63
C ILE A 446 11.58 12.48 22.78
N VAL A 447 11.09 11.29 22.47
CA VAL A 447 10.73 10.25 23.42
C VAL A 447 11.46 8.96 23.07
N SER A 448 11.38 7.94 23.93
CA SER A 448 12.08 6.65 23.81
C SER A 448 13.61 6.68 23.87
N ARG A 449 14.24 7.86 23.88
CA ARG A 449 15.70 8.03 24.00
C ARG A 449 16.02 9.23 24.90
N PRO A 450 17.15 9.23 25.63
CA PRO A 450 17.53 10.37 26.47
C PRO A 450 17.57 11.70 25.70
N GLU A 451 16.92 12.73 26.25
CA GLU A 451 16.79 14.05 25.62
C GLU A 451 18.13 14.80 25.55
N LYS A 452 18.93 14.56 24.51
CA LYS A 452 20.15 15.33 24.20
C LYS A 452 19.93 16.37 23.09
N THR A 453 18.81 16.30 22.39
CA THR A 453 18.42 17.23 21.32
C THR A 453 17.34 18.17 21.83
N PRO A 454 17.50 19.50 21.71
CA PRO A 454 16.44 20.44 22.07
C PRO A 454 15.16 20.20 21.25
N PRO A 455 13.97 20.46 21.82
CA PRO A 455 12.72 20.30 21.07
C PRO A 455 12.61 21.31 19.93
N ALA A 456 11.93 20.91 18.86
CA ALA A 456 11.54 21.84 17.82
C ALA A 456 10.26 22.59 18.19
N THR A 457 10.22 23.87 17.82
CA THR A 457 9.12 24.76 18.16
C THR A 457 8.64 25.52 16.92
N ALA A 458 7.32 25.59 16.76
CA ALA A 458 6.61 26.36 15.75
C ALA A 458 5.52 27.20 16.42
N VAL A 459 4.90 28.13 15.69
CA VAL A 459 3.88 29.03 16.25
C VAL A 459 2.53 28.74 15.63
N LEU A 460 1.53 28.43 16.46
CA LEU A 460 0.13 28.47 16.08
C LEU A 460 -0.37 29.92 16.23
N LYS A 461 -0.53 30.59 15.09
CA LYS A 461 -0.87 32.01 15.01
C LYS A 461 -2.36 32.19 14.83
N TYR A 462 -3.02 32.81 15.81
CA TYR A 462 -4.42 33.20 15.69
C TYR A 462 -4.54 34.50 14.89
N HIS A 463 -5.34 34.50 13.82
CA HIS A 463 -5.66 35.70 13.05
C HIS A 463 -6.57 36.65 13.87
N PRO A 464 -6.34 37.98 13.87
CA PRO A 464 -5.38 38.76 13.07
C PRO A 464 -4.07 39.14 13.79
N ASN A 465 -3.64 38.39 14.83
CA ASN A 465 -2.44 38.74 15.59
C ASN A 465 -1.22 39.00 14.68
N HIS A 466 -0.32 39.89 15.12
CA HIS A 466 0.88 40.21 14.34
C HIS A 466 1.79 38.96 14.16
N PRO A 467 2.38 38.72 12.96
CA PRO A 467 3.25 37.56 12.73
C PRO A 467 4.45 37.43 13.69
N ARG A 468 4.97 38.55 14.19
CA ARG A 468 6.09 38.59 15.16
C ARG A 468 5.63 38.50 16.62
N LYS A 469 4.32 38.43 16.90
CA LYS A 469 3.82 38.29 18.27
C LYS A 469 4.15 36.89 18.76
N HIS A 470 5.10 36.78 19.68
CA HIS A 470 5.44 35.51 20.30
C HIS A 470 4.31 35.05 21.23
N PRO A 471 4.11 33.73 21.39
CA PRO A 471 3.34 33.22 22.51
C PRO A 471 3.93 33.78 23.83
N PRO A 472 3.09 34.29 24.75
CA PRO A 472 3.56 34.95 25.97
C PRO A 472 4.12 33.96 27.03
N THR A 473 3.91 32.66 26.85
CA THR A 473 4.52 31.60 27.67
C THR A 473 5.91 31.24 27.14
N PRO A 474 6.86 30.86 28.02
CA PRO A 474 8.13 30.30 27.58
C PRO A 474 7.93 29.02 26.76
N ALA A 475 8.68 28.83 25.69
CA ALA A 475 8.63 27.57 24.93
C ALA A 475 9.03 26.33 25.78
N SER A 476 9.71 26.54 26.91
CA SER A 476 10.06 25.52 27.89
C SER A 476 8.93 25.16 28.85
N SER A 477 7.86 25.96 28.96
CA SER A 477 6.76 25.70 29.90
C SER A 477 5.75 24.67 29.41
N ASN A 478 5.93 24.12 28.20
CA ASN A 478 5.07 23.07 27.69
C ASN A 478 5.39 21.75 28.40
N PHE A 479 4.37 21.08 28.93
CA PHE A 479 4.50 19.76 29.56
C PHE A 479 5.10 18.77 28.56
N ARG A 480 6.36 18.38 28.76
CA ARG A 480 7.00 17.34 27.95
C ARG A 480 6.79 16.00 28.64
N PRO A 481 6.30 14.97 27.94
CA PRO A 481 6.33 13.62 28.47
C PRO A 481 7.77 13.23 28.79
N GLU A 482 7.97 12.49 29.88
CA GLU A 482 9.27 11.90 30.17
C GLU A 482 9.65 10.93 29.04
N TRP A 483 10.88 11.04 28.54
CA TRP A 483 11.33 10.27 27.39
C TRP A 483 11.26 8.75 27.61
N ASN A 484 11.42 8.30 28.86
CA ASN A 484 11.44 6.88 29.24
C ASN A 484 10.06 6.35 29.69
N ASP A 485 9.00 7.16 29.74
CA ASP A 485 7.67 6.65 30.07
C ASP A 485 7.07 5.92 28.85
N THR A 486 7.08 4.59 28.92
CA THR A 486 6.47 3.70 27.93
C THR A 486 4.96 3.60 28.07
N ARG A 487 4.39 3.83 29.26
CA ARG A 487 2.98 3.56 29.56
C ARG A 487 2.05 4.42 28.74
N HIS A 488 2.32 5.72 28.65
CA HIS A 488 1.51 6.64 27.86
C HIS A 488 1.58 6.36 26.36
N ARG A 489 2.74 5.91 25.88
CA ARG A 489 2.95 5.53 24.48
C ARG A 489 2.18 4.26 24.13
N LEU A 490 2.26 3.25 24.99
CA LEU A 490 1.49 2.01 24.84
C LEU A 490 -0.02 2.27 24.97
N ALA A 491 -0.45 3.13 25.89
CA ALA A 491 -1.85 3.51 26.05
C ALA A 491 -2.42 4.15 24.78
N GLN A 492 -1.66 5.02 24.09
CA GLN A 492 -2.05 5.55 22.79
C GLN A 492 -2.18 4.41 21.76
N SER A 493 -1.19 3.53 21.65
CA SER A 493 -1.23 2.40 20.72
C SER A 493 -2.44 1.49 20.93
N VAL A 494 -2.82 1.21 22.18
CA VAL A 494 -3.99 0.39 22.54
C VAL A 494 -5.32 1.13 22.28
N ALA A 495 -5.33 2.47 22.39
CA ALA A 495 -6.52 3.26 22.13
C ALA A 495 -6.88 3.36 20.63
N ILE A 496 -5.91 3.13 19.74
CA ILE A 496 -6.15 3.18 18.29
C ILE A 496 -6.94 1.94 17.86
N LYS A 497 -8.19 2.18 17.46
CA LYS A 497 -9.10 1.17 16.93
C LYS A 497 -9.63 1.60 15.57
N ALA A 498 -9.92 0.64 14.71
CA ALA A 498 -10.56 0.94 13.44
C ALA A 498 -11.92 1.59 13.66
N ARG A 499 -12.25 2.62 12.88
CA ARG A 499 -13.52 3.33 13.00
C ARG A 499 -14.70 2.42 12.65
N LYS A 500 -15.80 2.50 13.39
CA LYS A 500 -17.02 1.76 13.07
C LYS A 500 -17.51 2.13 11.66
N GLY A 501 -17.80 1.11 10.84
CA GLY A 501 -18.19 1.27 9.43
C GLY A 501 -17.03 1.31 8.43
N PHE A 502 -15.79 1.48 8.91
CA PHE A 502 -14.55 1.41 8.12
C PHE A 502 -13.62 0.28 8.59
N ALA A 503 -14.00 -0.43 9.66
CA ALA A 503 -13.25 -1.56 10.18
C ALA A 503 -13.38 -2.77 9.24
N HIS A 504 -12.24 -3.31 8.83
CA HIS A 504 -12.14 -4.59 8.16
C HIS A 504 -11.69 -5.62 9.18
N ALA A 505 -12.51 -6.63 9.47
CA ALA A 505 -12.11 -7.69 10.40
C ALA A 505 -10.97 -8.52 9.78
N PRO A 506 -9.93 -8.85 10.56
CA PRO A 506 -8.91 -9.80 10.10
C PRO A 506 -9.54 -11.18 9.90
N PRO A 507 -8.92 -12.05 9.08
CA PRO A 507 -9.24 -13.48 9.10
C PRO A 507 -9.13 -14.01 10.53
N GLU A 508 -10.01 -14.93 10.94
CA GLU A 508 -10.03 -15.45 12.31
C GLU A 508 -8.75 -16.22 12.65
N ASN A 509 -8.26 -17.03 11.71
CA ASN A 509 -7.07 -17.85 11.85
C ASN A 509 -5.96 -17.40 10.88
N SER A 510 -4.71 -17.63 11.28
CA SER A 510 -3.53 -17.48 10.42
C SER A 510 -3.12 -18.83 9.83
N ASP A 511 -2.64 -18.82 8.60
CA ASP A 511 -2.05 -20.00 7.95
C ASP A 511 -0.60 -20.21 8.38
N LYS A 512 0.06 -19.15 8.84
CA LYS A 512 1.47 -19.12 9.20
C LYS A 512 1.74 -18.12 10.31
N VAL A 513 2.63 -18.46 11.23
CA VAL A 513 3.10 -17.58 12.32
C VAL A 513 4.61 -17.47 12.24
N ILE A 514 5.12 -16.24 12.22
CA ILE A 514 6.54 -15.90 12.22
C ILE A 514 6.81 -15.04 13.46
N VAL A 515 7.78 -15.43 14.30
CA VAL A 515 8.19 -14.65 15.47
C VAL A 515 9.61 -14.15 15.25
N LEU A 516 9.74 -12.83 15.17
CA LEU A 516 10.94 -12.10 14.81
C LEU A 516 11.57 -11.49 16.06
N LEU A 517 12.64 -12.12 16.56
CA LEU A 517 13.48 -11.60 17.64
C LEU A 517 14.41 -10.52 17.11
N ASN A 518 14.28 -9.32 17.68
CA ASN A 518 15.05 -8.13 17.33
C ASN A 518 16.28 -8.02 18.25
N THR A 519 17.48 -8.08 17.69
CA THR A 519 18.73 -8.04 18.49
C THR A 519 19.81 -7.18 17.83
N GLN A 520 20.66 -6.60 18.65
CA GLN A 520 21.93 -6.02 18.21
C GLN A 520 23.05 -7.03 18.49
N ASN A 521 23.91 -7.28 17.50
CA ASN A 521 24.94 -8.31 17.56
C ASN A 521 26.28 -7.81 17.02
N LYS A 522 27.35 -8.55 17.31
CA LYS A 522 28.61 -8.46 16.57
C LYS A 522 28.69 -9.60 15.57
N VAL A 523 28.70 -9.27 14.29
CA VAL A 523 28.90 -10.26 13.20
C VAL A 523 30.21 -9.95 12.50
N ASN A 524 31.16 -10.88 12.54
CA ASN A 524 32.52 -10.71 11.99
C ASN A 524 33.23 -9.44 12.50
N GLY A 525 33.02 -9.08 13.77
CA GLY A 525 33.59 -7.89 14.41
C GLY A 525 32.81 -6.59 14.17
N TYR A 526 31.87 -6.55 13.23
CA TYR A 526 31.03 -5.39 12.95
C TYR A 526 29.78 -5.37 13.84
N MET A 527 29.39 -4.18 14.31
CA MET A 527 28.11 -3.99 14.99
C MET A 527 26.98 -4.05 13.95
N ARG A 528 26.01 -4.93 14.17
CA ARG A 528 24.87 -5.16 13.28
C ARG A 528 23.57 -5.26 14.05
N TRP A 529 22.48 -4.99 13.37
CA TRP A 529 21.16 -5.41 13.83
C TRP A 529 20.78 -6.71 13.15
N SER A 530 20.03 -7.57 13.84
CA SER A 530 19.65 -8.87 13.31
C SER A 530 18.25 -9.24 13.75
N VAL A 531 17.62 -10.06 12.91
CA VAL A 531 16.30 -10.63 13.12
C VAL A 531 16.47 -12.15 13.15
N ASN A 532 16.11 -12.78 14.26
CA ASN A 532 16.37 -14.21 14.50
C ASN A 532 17.83 -14.60 14.19
N ASN A 533 18.77 -13.78 14.67
CA ASN A 533 20.22 -13.91 14.50
C ASN A 533 20.73 -13.79 13.05
N VAL A 534 19.89 -13.38 12.10
CA VAL A 534 20.31 -13.06 10.73
C VAL A 534 20.28 -11.54 10.53
N SER A 535 21.44 -10.96 10.25
CA SER A 535 21.56 -9.58 9.78
C SER A 535 21.34 -9.56 8.27
N TYR A 536 20.43 -8.71 7.79
CA TYR A 536 20.22 -8.55 6.35
C TYR A 536 21.50 -8.11 5.66
N GLN A 537 21.84 -8.81 4.58
CA GLN A 537 22.85 -8.42 3.62
C GLN A 537 22.17 -7.91 2.36
N HIS A 538 22.63 -6.77 1.89
CA HIS A 538 22.05 -6.13 0.73
C HIS A 538 22.53 -6.78 -0.58
N PRO A 539 21.63 -7.27 -1.46
CA PRO A 539 22.02 -7.93 -2.70
C PRO A 539 22.40 -6.90 -3.78
N THR A 540 23.24 -7.31 -4.73
CA THR A 540 23.59 -6.47 -5.89
C THR A 540 22.59 -6.56 -7.04
N THR A 541 21.73 -7.58 -7.02
CA THR A 541 20.73 -7.89 -8.04
C THR A 541 19.35 -7.81 -7.38
N PRO A 542 18.39 -7.02 -7.91
CA PRO A 542 17.10 -6.86 -7.26
C PRO A 542 16.32 -8.17 -7.17
N TYR A 543 15.79 -8.51 -5.99
CA TYR A 543 15.07 -9.76 -5.76
C TYR A 543 13.90 -9.97 -6.72
N LEU A 544 13.09 -8.94 -7.01
CA LEU A 544 11.94 -9.05 -7.89
C LEU A 544 12.35 -9.57 -9.28
N ILE A 545 13.43 -8.99 -9.81
CA ILE A 545 13.98 -9.35 -11.12
C ILE A 545 14.64 -10.72 -11.05
N ALA A 546 15.42 -10.98 -10.00
CA ALA A 546 16.06 -12.27 -9.79
C ALA A 546 15.06 -13.41 -9.72
N LEU A 547 13.95 -13.22 -9.00
CA LEU A 547 12.90 -14.22 -8.86
C LEU A 547 12.13 -14.41 -10.17
N LYS A 548 11.73 -13.32 -10.84
CA LYS A 548 10.97 -13.39 -12.11
C LYS A 548 11.77 -14.04 -13.24
N HIS A 549 13.08 -13.80 -13.30
CA HIS A 549 13.97 -14.36 -14.33
C HIS A 549 14.78 -15.57 -13.87
N ASN A 550 14.45 -16.16 -12.71
CA ASN A 550 15.10 -17.35 -12.15
C ASN A 550 16.64 -17.24 -12.08
N LEU A 551 17.14 -16.09 -11.62
CA LEU A 551 18.57 -15.81 -11.42
C LEU A 551 19.02 -16.43 -10.08
N THR A 552 19.15 -17.76 -10.03
CA THR A 552 19.34 -18.51 -8.76
C THR A 552 20.64 -18.21 -8.01
N ASN A 553 21.62 -17.56 -8.66
CA ASN A 553 22.91 -17.20 -8.05
C ASN A 553 22.96 -15.74 -7.60
N ALA A 554 21.84 -15.01 -7.66
CA ALA A 554 21.79 -13.56 -7.40
C ALA A 554 21.79 -13.19 -5.91
N PHE A 555 21.37 -14.12 -5.05
CA PHE A 555 21.31 -14.04 -3.59
C PHE A 555 21.28 -15.49 -3.05
N ASP A 556 21.22 -15.68 -1.73
CA ASP A 556 21.06 -16.98 -1.09
C ASP A 556 19.66 -17.59 -1.35
N TRP A 557 19.46 -18.04 -2.58
CA TRP A 557 18.17 -18.39 -3.18
C TRP A 557 17.39 -19.46 -2.41
N ARG A 558 18.13 -20.42 -1.82
CA ARG A 558 17.60 -21.60 -1.13
C ARG A 558 17.49 -21.40 0.37
N PHE A 559 18.15 -20.39 0.94
CA PHE A 559 18.08 -20.12 2.36
C PHE A 559 16.80 -19.34 2.68
N THR A 560 15.99 -19.90 3.59
CA THR A 560 14.89 -19.20 4.24
C THR A 560 15.36 -18.87 5.65
N PRO A 561 15.40 -17.59 6.06
CA PRO A 561 15.79 -17.23 7.42
C PRO A 561 14.86 -17.87 8.47
N PRO A 562 15.33 -18.08 9.71
CA PRO A 562 14.54 -18.77 10.74
C PRO A 562 13.24 -18.04 11.05
N GLU A 563 12.11 -18.75 11.06
CA GLU A 563 10.79 -18.18 11.38
C GLU A 563 10.55 -18.00 12.89
N ARG A 564 11.42 -18.59 13.72
CA ARG A 564 11.40 -18.48 15.18
C ARG A 564 12.82 -18.41 15.73
N TYR A 565 12.92 -17.98 16.98
CA TYR A 565 14.11 -18.09 17.81
C TYR A 565 13.88 -19.10 18.95
N ASP A 566 14.93 -19.48 19.67
CA ASP A 566 14.79 -20.35 20.85
C ASP A 566 14.12 -19.58 22.02
N SER A 567 12.79 -19.58 21.99
CA SER A 567 11.97 -18.91 22.98
C SER A 567 11.97 -19.59 24.35
N LYS A 568 12.65 -20.73 24.54
CA LYS A 568 12.79 -21.34 25.87
C LYS A 568 14.06 -20.89 26.56
N SER A 569 15.19 -20.87 25.85
CA SER A 569 16.49 -20.55 26.44
C SER A 569 16.83 -19.05 26.39
N TYR A 570 16.30 -18.32 25.41
CA TYR A 570 16.71 -16.93 25.19
C TYR A 570 16.19 -15.99 26.28
N ASP A 571 17.09 -15.30 26.98
CA ASP A 571 16.74 -14.24 27.92
C ASP A 571 16.70 -12.88 27.21
N ILE A 572 15.51 -12.30 27.08
CA ILE A 572 15.32 -11.00 26.42
C ILE A 572 15.83 -9.81 27.25
N PHE A 573 16.18 -10.02 28.53
CA PHE A 573 16.68 -8.97 29.42
C PHE A 573 18.21 -8.94 29.49
N ALA A 574 18.88 -10.02 29.07
CA ALA A 574 20.33 -10.13 29.09
C ALA A 574 20.97 -9.64 27.77
N VAL A 575 22.22 -9.20 27.86
CA VAL A 575 23.02 -8.86 26.67
C VAL A 575 23.07 -10.08 25.73
N PRO A 576 22.75 -9.93 24.43
CA PRO A 576 22.73 -11.03 23.49
C PRO A 576 24.09 -11.72 23.41
N SER A 577 24.15 -13.02 23.72
CA SER A 577 25.37 -13.82 23.52
C SER A 577 25.53 -14.27 22.06
N ASN A 578 24.41 -14.52 21.36
CA ASN A 578 24.25 -14.85 19.93
C ASN A 578 25.53 -15.18 19.13
N ALA A 579 26.25 -16.22 19.53
CA ALA A 579 27.50 -16.62 18.88
C ALA A 579 27.30 -17.08 17.44
N ASN A 580 26.08 -17.48 17.08
CA ASN A 580 25.68 -17.92 15.75
C ASN A 580 25.10 -16.78 14.88
N ALA A 581 25.17 -15.52 15.32
CA ALA A 581 24.71 -14.40 14.51
C ALA A 581 25.48 -14.33 13.18
N THR A 582 24.76 -14.22 12.07
CA THR A 582 25.32 -14.27 10.71
C THR A 582 24.74 -13.16 9.84
N MET A 583 25.27 -13.04 8.62
CA MET A 583 24.72 -12.21 7.56
C MET A 583 24.17 -13.09 6.44
N SER A 584 23.03 -12.71 5.87
CA SER A 584 22.47 -13.37 4.69
C SER A 584 21.54 -12.41 3.94
N ASP A 585 21.42 -12.63 2.64
CA ASP A 585 20.46 -11.99 1.74
C ASP A 585 19.31 -12.96 1.36
N GLY A 586 19.10 -14.02 2.16
CA GLY A 586 17.95 -14.92 2.02
C GLY A 586 16.62 -14.27 2.40
N ILE A 587 15.52 -14.85 1.91
CA ILE A 587 14.19 -14.23 1.96
C ILE A 587 13.13 -15.20 2.49
N TYR A 588 12.04 -14.64 3.04
CA TYR A 588 10.86 -15.40 3.44
C TYR A 588 9.91 -15.58 2.25
N ARG A 589 9.70 -16.82 1.84
CA ARG A 589 8.75 -17.16 0.77
C ARG A 589 7.40 -17.46 1.38
N LEU A 590 6.39 -16.70 1.00
CA LEU A 590 5.02 -16.85 1.47
C LEU A 590 4.16 -17.46 0.37
N LYS A 591 3.20 -18.29 0.77
CA LYS A 591 2.18 -18.78 -0.15
C LYS A 591 1.28 -17.60 -0.54
N PHE A 592 1.03 -17.42 -1.82
CA PHE A 592 0.13 -16.37 -2.29
C PHE A 592 -1.26 -16.48 -1.63
N ASN A 593 -1.78 -15.36 -1.17
CA ASN A 593 -3.06 -15.23 -0.47
C ASN A 593 -3.14 -15.95 0.89
N SER A 594 -2.01 -16.37 1.47
CA SER A 594 -1.98 -16.88 2.85
C SER A 594 -2.10 -15.76 3.88
N THR A 595 -2.75 -16.05 5.00
CA THR A 595 -2.83 -15.17 6.17
C THR A 595 -1.62 -15.43 7.06
N VAL A 596 -0.82 -14.39 7.33
CA VAL A 596 0.44 -14.50 8.07
C VAL A 596 0.38 -13.64 9.32
N ASP A 597 0.63 -14.27 10.46
CA ASP A 597 0.92 -13.58 11.71
C ASP A 597 2.41 -13.30 11.81
N VAL A 598 2.75 -12.07 12.16
CA VAL A 598 4.12 -11.67 12.47
C VAL A 598 4.15 -11.09 13.86
N VAL A 599 4.97 -11.67 14.73
CA VAL A 599 5.19 -11.15 16.08
C VAL A 599 6.59 -10.57 16.16
N LEU A 600 6.66 -9.28 16.44
CA LEU A 600 7.90 -8.57 16.71
C LEU A 600 8.23 -8.76 18.19
N GLN A 601 9.28 -9.51 18.51
CA GLN A 601 9.79 -9.64 19.88
C GLN A 601 11.00 -8.74 20.05
N ASN A 602 10.95 -7.83 21.03
CA ASN A 602 12.08 -6.99 21.38
C ASN A 602 12.96 -7.62 22.47
N ALA A 603 14.21 -7.20 22.56
CA ALA A 603 15.19 -7.69 23.51
C ALA A 603 16.20 -6.61 23.92
N ASN A 604 17.06 -6.95 24.87
CA ASN A 604 18.21 -6.14 25.25
C ASN A 604 19.19 -6.01 24.07
N THR A 605 19.85 -4.87 23.95
CA THR A 605 20.90 -4.63 22.96
C THR A 605 22.26 -5.11 23.47
N MET A 606 23.36 -4.75 22.80
CA MET A 606 24.70 -5.05 23.31
C MET A 606 25.12 -4.22 24.53
N SER A 607 24.26 -3.30 24.97
CA SER A 607 24.43 -2.53 26.21
C SER A 607 23.54 -3.11 27.30
N VAL A 608 24.08 -3.31 28.51
CA VAL A 608 23.33 -3.83 29.65
C VAL A 608 22.12 -2.93 29.97
N ASN A 609 20.96 -3.54 30.24
CA ASN A 609 19.71 -2.86 30.60
C ASN A 609 19.27 -1.79 29.57
N ASN A 610 19.47 -2.10 28.28
CA ASN A 610 19.09 -1.21 27.20
C ASN A 610 18.26 -2.00 26.18
N SER A 611 17.00 -1.62 26.00
CA SER A 611 16.14 -2.08 24.89
C SER A 611 15.49 -0.83 24.27
N GLU A 612 15.46 -0.75 22.95
CA GLU A 612 15.03 0.45 22.22
C GLU A 612 13.64 0.25 21.60
N THR A 613 12.90 1.33 21.35
CA THR A 613 11.68 1.23 20.54
C THR A 613 12.05 1.10 19.07
N HIS A 614 11.42 0.17 18.35
CA HIS A 614 11.67 -0.04 16.92
C HIS A 614 10.37 0.09 16.11
N PRO A 615 10.19 1.15 15.30
CA PRO A 615 9.11 1.22 14.33
C PRO A 615 9.40 0.26 13.18
N TRP A 616 8.50 -0.70 12.94
CA TRP A 616 8.58 -1.67 11.86
C TRP A 616 7.58 -1.30 10.77
N HIS A 617 8.07 -1.22 9.53
CA HIS A 617 7.32 -0.82 8.34
C HIS A 617 7.29 -1.95 7.31
N LEU A 618 6.10 -2.26 6.79
CA LEU A 618 5.87 -3.27 5.75
C LEU A 618 5.51 -2.61 4.42
N HIS A 619 6.26 -2.95 3.38
CA HIS A 619 5.97 -2.51 2.02
C HIS A 619 4.84 -3.34 1.38
N GLY A 620 4.11 -2.71 0.45
CA GLY A 620 3.10 -3.36 -0.40
C GLY A 620 1.85 -3.89 0.31
N HIS A 621 1.74 -3.70 1.62
CA HIS A 621 0.62 -4.18 2.42
C HIS A 621 0.36 -3.23 3.60
N ASP A 622 -0.90 -3.10 3.98
CA ASP A 622 -1.27 -2.76 5.34
C ASP A 622 -1.47 -4.05 6.16
N PHE A 623 -1.29 -3.97 7.47
CA PHE A 623 -1.49 -5.08 8.40
C PHE A 623 -2.37 -4.69 9.56
N TRP A 624 -3.18 -5.63 10.05
CA TRP A 624 -3.90 -5.48 11.31
C TRP A 624 -2.93 -5.55 12.47
N VAL A 625 -3.02 -4.58 13.39
CA VAL A 625 -2.31 -4.64 14.67
C VAL A 625 -3.18 -5.37 15.69
N LEU A 626 -2.84 -6.62 15.96
CA LEU A 626 -3.66 -7.53 16.77
C LEU A 626 -3.47 -7.32 18.27
N GLY A 627 -2.29 -6.91 18.70
CA GLY A 627 -2.03 -6.70 20.11
C GLY A 627 -0.59 -6.35 20.45
N TYR A 628 -0.41 -6.04 21.72
CA TYR A 628 0.86 -5.66 22.33
C TYR A 628 0.99 -6.38 23.66
N GLY A 629 2.22 -6.62 24.10
CA GLY A 629 2.49 -7.10 25.44
C GLY A 629 3.89 -6.77 25.94
N GLU A 630 4.07 -6.90 27.24
CA GLU A 630 5.34 -6.77 27.92
C GLU A 630 5.98 -8.14 28.10
N GLY A 631 7.32 -8.17 28.11
CA GLY A 631 8.10 -9.39 28.26
C GLY A 631 8.13 -10.23 26.99
N LYS A 632 8.16 -11.55 27.19
CA LYS A 632 8.32 -12.53 26.13
C LYS A 632 6.95 -12.98 25.61
N PHE A 633 6.78 -12.98 24.29
CA PHE A 633 5.58 -13.49 23.65
C PHE A 633 5.37 -14.98 23.97
N ASN A 634 4.18 -15.31 24.44
CA ASN A 634 3.72 -16.67 24.69
C ASN A 634 2.74 -17.09 23.59
N GLU A 635 3.21 -17.96 22.70
CA GLU A 635 2.45 -18.43 21.56
C GLU A 635 1.15 -19.18 21.90
N MET A 636 0.99 -19.65 23.14
CA MET A 636 -0.21 -20.36 23.58
C MET A 636 -1.22 -19.43 24.25
N GLU A 637 -0.77 -18.36 24.90
CA GLU A 637 -1.62 -17.50 25.74
C GLU A 637 -1.93 -16.15 25.09
N ASP A 638 -0.94 -15.50 24.48
CA ASP A 638 -1.10 -14.15 23.95
C ASP A 638 -2.05 -14.08 22.73
N PRO A 639 -2.08 -15.06 21.80
CA PRO A 639 -3.07 -15.05 20.71
C PRO A 639 -4.52 -15.03 21.18
N LYS A 640 -4.83 -15.57 22.36
CA LYS A 640 -6.19 -15.53 22.93
C LYS A 640 -6.65 -14.11 23.26
N ARG A 641 -5.72 -13.16 23.35
CA ARG A 641 -5.96 -11.74 23.66
C ARG A 641 -5.90 -10.85 22.42
N TYR A 642 -5.75 -11.42 21.22
CA TYR A 642 -5.76 -10.64 20.00
C TYR A 642 -7.08 -9.89 19.83
N ASN A 643 -6.98 -8.62 19.45
CA ASN A 643 -8.12 -7.88 18.97
C ASN A 643 -8.45 -8.33 17.54
N LEU A 644 -9.49 -9.14 17.40
CA LEU A 644 -10.01 -9.59 16.10
C LEU A 644 -11.33 -8.89 15.73
N VAL A 645 -11.77 -7.91 16.53
CA VAL A 645 -13.05 -7.22 16.34
C VAL A 645 -12.87 -5.90 15.61
N ASP A 646 -12.03 -5.01 16.15
CA ASP A 646 -11.78 -3.68 15.60
C ASP A 646 -10.27 -3.31 15.53
N PRO A 647 -9.35 -4.24 15.18
CA PRO A 647 -7.95 -3.90 15.06
C PRO A 647 -7.73 -2.88 13.94
N ILE A 648 -6.94 -1.85 14.22
CA ILE A 648 -6.53 -0.87 13.21
C ILE A 648 -5.59 -1.53 12.19
N MET A 649 -5.77 -1.20 10.92
CA MET A 649 -4.77 -1.48 9.89
C MET A 649 -3.74 -0.35 9.83
N LYS A 650 -2.47 -0.71 9.73
CA LYS A 650 -1.33 0.20 9.66
C LYS A 650 -0.30 -0.31 8.66
N ASN A 651 0.59 0.56 8.22
CA ASN A 651 1.79 0.15 7.50
C ASN A 651 3.03 0.23 8.40
N THR A 652 2.96 0.98 9.51
CA THR A 652 4.07 1.13 10.44
C THR A 652 3.61 0.96 11.89
N VAL A 653 4.38 0.21 12.69
CA VAL A 653 4.07 -0.02 14.10
C VAL A 653 5.32 -0.18 14.95
N ALA A 654 5.33 0.44 16.12
CA ALA A 654 6.43 0.27 17.06
C ALA A 654 6.31 -1.03 17.87
N VAL A 655 7.44 -1.72 18.05
CA VAL A 655 7.64 -2.64 19.18
C VAL A 655 8.39 -1.91 20.29
N GLN A 656 7.84 -1.98 21.51
CA GLN A 656 8.34 -1.25 22.68
C GLN A 656 9.49 -1.98 23.38
N PRO A 657 10.32 -1.29 24.20
CA PRO A 657 11.40 -1.90 24.96
C PRO A 657 10.92 -3.12 25.75
N TYR A 658 11.64 -4.24 25.64
CA TYR A 658 11.34 -5.52 26.30
C TYR A 658 9.91 -6.05 26.10
N GLY A 659 9.21 -5.63 25.03
CA GLY A 659 7.85 -6.09 24.73
C GLY A 659 7.75 -6.82 23.41
N TRP A 660 6.50 -7.10 23.03
CA TRP A 660 6.14 -7.66 21.74
C TRP A 660 4.95 -6.94 21.12
N THR A 661 4.89 -6.99 19.79
CA THR A 661 3.76 -6.49 18.98
C THR A 661 3.36 -7.56 17.97
N ALA A 662 2.09 -7.93 17.93
CA ALA A 662 1.54 -8.94 17.02
C ALA A 662 0.76 -8.31 15.87
N LEU A 663 1.06 -8.74 14.65
CA LEU A 663 0.53 -8.23 13.39
C LEU A 663 -0.07 -9.37 12.59
N ARG A 664 -1.07 -9.08 11.75
CA ARG A 664 -1.61 -10.01 10.75
C ARG A 664 -1.77 -9.31 9.41
N PHE A 665 -1.40 -9.98 8.33
CA PHE A 665 -1.69 -9.52 6.97
C PHE A 665 -1.98 -10.70 6.05
N ARG A 666 -2.59 -10.41 4.89
CA ARG A 666 -2.73 -11.38 3.81
C ARG A 666 -1.62 -11.15 2.79
N ALA A 667 -0.86 -12.20 2.45
CA ALA A 667 0.20 -12.15 1.45
C ALA A 667 -0.38 -12.17 0.02
N ASP A 668 -1.25 -11.22 -0.30
CA ASP A 668 -2.13 -11.22 -1.46
C ASP A 668 -1.76 -10.17 -2.52
N ASN A 669 -0.63 -9.45 -2.33
CA ASN A 669 -0.04 -8.57 -3.30
C ASN A 669 1.19 -9.23 -3.97
N PRO A 670 1.09 -9.69 -5.24
CA PRO A 670 2.20 -10.32 -5.96
C PRO A 670 3.44 -9.42 -6.01
N GLY A 671 4.57 -9.91 -5.54
CA GLY A 671 5.80 -9.13 -5.55
C GLY A 671 6.80 -9.53 -4.47
N VAL A 672 7.76 -8.63 -4.27
CA VAL A 672 8.78 -8.74 -3.24
C VAL A 672 8.75 -7.48 -2.40
N TRP A 673 8.66 -7.64 -1.09
CA TRP A 673 8.33 -6.56 -0.17
C TRP A 673 9.28 -6.55 1.01
N SER A 674 9.84 -5.38 1.28
CA SER A 674 10.70 -5.15 2.44
C SER A 674 9.85 -5.07 3.71
N PHE A 675 10.30 -5.69 4.79
CA PHE A 675 9.78 -5.46 6.13
C PHE A 675 10.95 -5.09 7.04
N HIS A 676 10.98 -3.88 7.57
CA HIS A 676 12.19 -3.36 8.21
C HIS A 676 11.92 -2.35 9.31
N CYS A 677 12.93 -2.15 10.16
CA CYS A 677 12.93 -1.02 11.08
C CYS A 677 13.05 0.30 10.30
N HIS A 678 12.21 1.27 10.63
CA HIS A 678 12.16 2.59 9.99
C HIS A 678 13.11 3.62 10.64
N ILE A 679 14.01 3.16 11.54
CA ILE A 679 15.18 3.92 11.99
C ILE A 679 16.30 3.68 10.98
N GLU A 680 16.83 4.74 10.35
CA GLU A 680 17.71 4.60 9.18
C GLU A 680 19.01 3.87 9.51
N SER A 681 19.63 4.18 10.64
CA SER A 681 20.85 3.52 11.06
C SER A 681 20.62 2.03 11.36
N HIS A 682 19.43 1.64 11.82
CA HIS A 682 19.09 0.24 12.08
C HIS A 682 18.84 -0.51 10.77
N PHE A 683 18.10 0.11 9.85
CA PHE A 683 17.92 -0.36 8.49
C PHE A 683 19.28 -0.61 7.81
N PHE A 684 20.18 0.39 7.82
CA PHE A 684 21.52 0.29 7.26
C PHE A 684 22.35 -0.83 7.89
N MET A 685 22.22 -1.02 9.20
CA MET A 685 22.94 -2.05 9.96
C MET A 685 22.34 -3.47 9.84
N GLY A 686 21.27 -3.66 9.06
CA GLY A 686 20.71 -4.98 8.72
C GLY A 686 19.41 -5.35 9.42
N MET A 687 18.70 -4.41 10.08
CA MET A 687 17.42 -4.65 10.74
C MET A 687 16.24 -4.72 9.75
N ARG A 688 16.28 -5.74 8.90
CA ARG A 688 15.41 -5.88 7.75
C ARG A 688 15.19 -7.36 7.44
N ILE A 689 14.04 -7.68 6.90
CA ILE A 689 13.76 -8.93 6.19
C ILE A 689 13.03 -8.63 4.89
N VAL A 690 12.88 -9.65 4.04
CA VAL A 690 12.18 -9.54 2.76
C VAL A 690 11.18 -10.67 2.63
N PHE A 691 9.93 -10.33 2.30
CA PHE A 691 8.89 -11.27 1.94
C PHE A 691 8.75 -11.34 0.41
N ALA A 692 8.57 -12.54 -0.12
CA ALA A 692 8.20 -12.75 -1.51
C ALA A 692 6.92 -13.60 -1.58
N SER A 693 5.95 -13.16 -2.38
CA SER A 693 4.67 -13.85 -2.56
C SER A 693 4.19 -13.69 -3.99
N GLY A 694 3.62 -14.76 -4.57
CA GLY A 694 2.97 -14.72 -5.89
C GLY A 694 3.85 -14.23 -7.04
N ILE A 695 5.15 -14.55 -7.07
CA ILE A 695 6.06 -14.09 -8.13
C ILE A 695 5.60 -14.54 -9.52
N ASP A 696 5.00 -15.72 -9.62
CA ASP A 696 4.36 -16.26 -10.82
C ASP A 696 3.25 -15.35 -11.39
N ARG A 697 2.69 -14.47 -10.55
CA ARG A 697 1.60 -13.53 -10.87
C ARG A 697 2.09 -12.10 -11.11
N VAL A 698 3.37 -11.83 -10.90
CA VAL A 698 3.95 -10.53 -11.26
C VAL A 698 3.96 -10.44 -12.78
N ALA A 699 3.51 -9.31 -13.34
CA ALA A 699 3.52 -9.08 -14.77
C ALA A 699 4.95 -9.02 -15.35
N ASN A 700 5.07 -8.76 -16.65
CA ASN A 700 6.37 -8.53 -17.26
C ASN A 700 7.04 -7.29 -16.68
N LEU A 701 8.32 -7.43 -16.34
CA LEU A 701 9.08 -6.36 -15.72
C LEU A 701 9.59 -5.39 -16.79
N PRO A 702 9.49 -4.06 -16.58
CA PRO A 702 10.05 -3.09 -17.51
C PRO A 702 11.59 -3.20 -17.51
N SER A 703 12.23 -2.97 -18.67
CA SER A 703 13.70 -2.98 -18.73
C SER A 703 14.34 -1.85 -17.93
N SER A 704 13.61 -0.75 -17.69
CA SER A 704 14.07 0.43 -16.94
C SER A 704 14.40 0.17 -15.47
N ILE A 705 13.95 -0.95 -14.89
CA ILE A 705 14.33 -1.34 -13.52
C ILE A 705 15.56 -2.25 -13.46
N MET A 706 16.15 -2.59 -14.61
CA MET A 706 17.31 -3.47 -14.73
C MET A 706 18.61 -2.66 -14.95
N GLY A 707 19.75 -3.32 -15.16
CA GLY A 707 21.03 -2.66 -15.45
C GLY A 707 22.08 -2.72 -14.31
N CYS A 708 21.78 -3.44 -13.23
CA CYS A 708 22.68 -3.67 -12.09
C CYS A 708 22.81 -5.17 -11.76
N GLY A 709 23.89 -5.55 -11.07
CA GLY A 709 24.16 -6.95 -10.72
C GLY A 709 24.07 -7.90 -11.92
N GLN A 710 23.40 -9.03 -11.74
CA GLN A 710 23.17 -10.01 -12.82
C GLN A 710 22.11 -9.57 -13.83
N THR A 711 21.33 -8.52 -13.55
CA THR A 711 20.31 -8.02 -14.50
C THR A 711 20.91 -7.28 -15.69
N LYS A 712 22.20 -6.91 -15.63
CA LYS A 712 22.94 -6.30 -16.76
C LYS A 712 22.88 -7.11 -18.06
N ARG A 713 22.71 -8.44 -17.95
CA ARG A 713 22.61 -9.34 -19.11
C ARG A 713 21.22 -9.36 -19.76
N LEU A 714 20.25 -8.66 -19.17
CA LEU A 714 18.85 -8.63 -19.62
C LEU A 714 18.51 -7.32 -20.35
N VAL A 715 19.45 -6.37 -20.41
CA VAL A 715 19.29 -5.03 -21.01
C VAL A 715 20.10 -4.92 -22.29
#